data_AF-A0A238U8R1-F1
#
_entry.id   AF-A0A238U8R1-F1
#
_cell.length_a   1.000
_cell.length_b   1.000
_cell.length_c   1.000
_cell.angle_alpha   90.00
_cell.angle_beta   90.00
_cell.angle_gamma   90.00
#
_symmetry.space_group_name_H-M   'P 1'
#
loop_
_entity.id
_entity.type
_entity.pdbx_description
1 polymer ?
#
loop_
_entity_poly.entity_id
_entity_poly.type
_entity_poly.pdbx_seq_one_letter_code
_entity_poly.pdbx_strand_id
1 'polypeptide(L)'
;MEKKQNKGGILIILLLFIININAQLSLGDSGVRFDNSKNDAKYPFMKEWQKAGVQGGIPKRNTLPIKLIVAPTNSKGIQEAINSVNTEGELSVVLLKKGSYTIDRSLNIKSNIILRGETKDEVIFNVTIRAYENSKASALKFNDVRKSGLEDITFEYIPTKSTTIYDDRNKAENRFCGSDCFSNDPDGIKNMYVSFVEIDKRSKNCWIDNCVFKNSGTNPLKISGDYITCRNNFIDACFNKGGGGNGYYDIRGNYGLFVNESVRRIRHFAIQQKAKYNVVTNCNLEVDVNFHNGDEGYNLIENNKISSLQWRSWGAFASGGSKYGHKKPGSNNLIFNNKTRGRSNSERFSGDKVFVFDRYGEPRLLSYSPPKGKTFYPAILTENNTAICGRDVSLTGLAAISNTKTSITVEFDEISGVDFYELRAWKKGDFTGSINETKAISFKSGNSSPLTISDLDINTEYTLVLRGVCEVGKSTKISHINATTSDDYLADGVYYIQNPSGDIRINSPSGSLVNQSDTNGDSAKWMFTKVDTHYLIKNLRNNEYLEVPYKVCNIGDDPRNLNVNLATYSKVLDDHQRWKITKIGEDYFLRPLHCDKAVDRPKNKPILLLWSFDVNNKNQNWRIVSVEQSNRTKSNILKQDFQSDLKIEQDLAYISMNSLGDYLTIHLTKNTSSEITIFNLHGEKVYNNQFNENTIEIKIENLGKKGLYFVKIQQGGYIITKKIVLQ
;
A
#
# COMPACT_ATOMS: atom_id res chain seq x y z
N MET A 1 20.09 27.65 -79.12
CA MET A 1 21.09 27.21 -78.13
C MET A 1 20.49 27.37 -76.75
N GLU A 2 20.38 26.26 -76.05
CA GLU A 2 19.79 26.10 -74.72
C GLU A 2 20.60 26.82 -73.63
N LYS A 3 19.91 27.29 -72.59
CA LYS A 3 20.23 26.84 -71.22
C LYS A 3 18.99 26.96 -70.33
N LYS A 4 18.53 25.79 -69.88
CA LYS A 4 17.37 25.50 -69.05
C LYS A 4 17.67 25.75 -67.56
N GLN A 5 16.63 26.21 -66.86
CA GLN A 5 16.14 25.79 -65.53
C GLN A 5 17.16 25.55 -64.39
N ASN A 6 16.97 26.21 -63.25
CA ASN A 6 15.95 25.86 -62.23
C ASN A 6 16.02 26.84 -61.04
N LYS A 7 14.87 27.41 -60.66
CA LYS A 7 14.66 28.09 -59.37
C LYS A 7 14.04 27.07 -58.42
N GLY A 8 14.85 26.46 -57.57
CA GLY A 8 14.40 25.62 -56.46
C GLY A 8 14.25 26.45 -55.20
N GLY A 9 13.02 26.78 -54.82
CA GLY A 9 12.72 27.28 -53.48
C GLY A 9 12.85 26.15 -52.47
N ILE A 10 13.76 26.28 -51.51
CA ILE A 10 13.88 25.37 -50.38
C ILE A 10 12.83 25.78 -49.34
N LEU A 11 11.71 25.06 -49.33
CA LEU A 11 10.73 25.10 -48.26
C LEU A 11 11.29 24.29 -47.09
N ILE A 12 11.81 24.96 -46.07
CA ILE A 12 12.23 24.32 -44.81
C ILE A 12 10.95 23.96 -44.05
N ILE A 13 10.50 22.72 -44.21
CA ILE A 13 9.45 22.14 -43.35
C ILE A 13 10.12 21.77 -42.02
N LEU A 14 9.91 22.61 -41.02
CA LEU A 14 10.28 22.32 -39.63
C LEU A 14 9.34 21.21 -39.11
N LEU A 15 9.72 19.95 -39.30
CA LEU A 15 9.07 18.83 -38.63
C LEU A 15 9.35 18.93 -37.12
N LEU A 16 8.37 19.45 -36.37
CA LEU A 16 8.28 19.27 -34.93
C LEU A 16 8.12 17.78 -34.65
N PHE A 17 9.22 17.08 -34.38
CA PHE A 17 9.18 15.80 -33.71
C PHE A 17 8.61 16.02 -32.30
N ILE A 18 7.32 15.79 -32.13
CA ILE A 18 6.73 15.59 -30.80
C ILE A 18 7.26 14.25 -30.32
N ILE A 19 8.40 14.28 -29.62
CA ILE A 19 8.86 13.14 -28.84
C ILE A 19 7.89 13.05 -27.66
N ASN A 20 6.89 12.17 -27.76
CA ASN A 20 6.13 11.74 -26.60
C ASN A 20 7.09 10.92 -25.72
N ILE A 21 7.80 11.60 -24.82
CA ILE A 21 8.52 10.94 -23.74
C ILE A 21 7.43 10.42 -22.80
N ASN A 22 7.09 9.13 -22.88
CA ASN A 22 6.28 8.50 -21.86
C ASN A 22 7.03 8.64 -20.53
N ALA A 23 6.47 9.42 -19.61
CA ALA A 23 7.05 9.60 -18.30
C ALA A 23 7.00 8.26 -17.56
N GLN A 24 8.17 7.75 -17.18
CA GLN A 24 8.28 6.52 -16.41
C GLN A 24 7.47 6.64 -15.10
N LEU A 25 6.63 5.65 -14.82
CA LEU A 25 5.84 5.57 -13.60
C LEU A 25 6.74 5.64 -12.36
N SER A 26 6.40 6.50 -11.40
CA SER A 26 7.09 6.66 -10.13
C SER A 26 6.28 6.10 -8.98
N LEU A 27 6.95 5.72 -7.89
CA LEU A 27 6.27 5.25 -6.69
C LEU A 27 5.33 6.33 -6.15
N GLY A 28 4.13 5.89 -5.78
CA GLY A 28 3.05 6.76 -5.34
C GLY A 28 2.26 7.44 -6.47
N ASP A 29 2.59 7.23 -7.75
CA ASP A 29 1.72 7.65 -8.85
C ASP A 29 0.41 6.86 -8.88
N SER A 30 -0.64 7.46 -9.42
CA SER A 30 -1.84 6.72 -9.82
C SER A 30 -1.49 5.63 -10.83
N GLY A 31 -1.96 4.41 -10.60
CA GLY A 31 -1.73 3.25 -11.47
C GLY A 31 -0.49 2.41 -11.12
N VAL A 32 0.21 2.71 -10.02
CA VAL A 32 1.24 1.79 -9.48
C VAL A 32 0.61 0.45 -9.12
N ARG A 33 1.20 -0.63 -9.64
CA ARG A 33 0.79 -2.01 -9.37
C ARG A 33 1.87 -2.76 -8.60
N PHE A 34 1.49 -3.87 -8.00
CA PHE A 34 2.39 -4.74 -7.26
C PHE A 34 2.45 -6.15 -7.87
N ASP A 35 3.66 -6.68 -7.98
CA ASP A 35 3.89 -8.06 -8.38
C ASP A 35 3.63 -8.98 -7.18
N ASN A 36 2.39 -9.43 -7.04
CA ASN A 36 1.97 -10.26 -5.92
C ASN A 36 2.60 -11.66 -5.91
N SER A 37 3.19 -12.12 -7.02
CA SER A 37 3.94 -13.38 -7.06
C SER A 37 5.20 -13.35 -6.20
N LYS A 38 5.74 -12.13 -5.96
CA LYS A 38 6.90 -11.85 -5.12
C LYS A 38 6.57 -11.77 -3.62
N ASN A 39 5.30 -11.77 -3.25
CA ASN A 39 4.89 -11.84 -1.85
C ASN A 39 5.39 -13.13 -1.20
N ASP A 40 5.91 -13.00 0.01
CA ASP A 40 6.44 -14.10 0.79
C ASP A 40 5.48 -14.41 1.95
N ALA A 41 4.99 -15.66 2.02
CA ALA A 41 4.05 -16.11 3.03
C ALA A 41 4.60 -15.99 4.47
N LYS A 42 5.93 -15.95 4.65
CA LYS A 42 6.57 -15.70 5.94
C LYS A 42 6.33 -14.28 6.46
N TYR A 43 5.99 -13.35 5.56
CA TYR A 43 5.84 -11.93 5.84
C TYR A 43 4.45 -11.46 5.36
N PRO A 44 3.36 -11.89 6.03
CA PRO A 44 1.99 -11.64 5.58
C PRO A 44 1.62 -10.15 5.49
N PHE A 45 2.36 -9.28 6.19
CA PHE A 45 2.20 -7.83 6.16
C PHE A 45 2.73 -7.15 4.89
N MET A 46 3.38 -7.87 3.95
CA MET A 46 3.72 -7.31 2.63
C MET A 46 2.48 -6.71 1.94
N LYS A 47 1.32 -7.36 2.05
CA LYS A 47 0.05 -6.85 1.51
C LYS A 47 -0.45 -5.58 2.20
N GLU A 48 -0.10 -5.37 3.47
CA GLU A 48 -0.46 -4.14 4.18
C GLU A 48 0.42 -2.97 3.73
N TRP A 49 1.71 -3.21 3.47
CA TRP A 49 2.60 -2.18 2.95
C TRP A 49 2.20 -1.68 1.57
N GLN A 50 1.66 -2.54 0.70
CA GLN A 50 1.13 -2.15 -0.62
C GLN A 50 0.01 -1.09 -0.55
N LYS A 51 -0.62 -0.89 0.62
CA LYS A 51 -1.65 0.14 0.85
C LYS A 51 -1.06 1.50 1.25
N ALA A 52 0.26 1.60 1.42
CA ALA A 52 0.91 2.82 1.86
C ALA A 52 0.84 3.93 0.80
N GLY A 53 0.63 5.15 1.26
CA GLY A 53 0.47 6.35 0.44
C GLY A 53 -0.99 6.71 0.19
N VAL A 54 -1.19 7.73 -0.64
CA VAL A 54 -2.51 8.13 -1.14
C VAL A 54 -3.19 6.93 -1.79
N GLN A 55 -4.39 6.60 -1.34
CA GLN A 55 -5.18 5.52 -1.92
C GLN A 55 -5.55 5.86 -3.36
N GLY A 56 -5.22 4.97 -4.30
CA GLY A 56 -5.35 5.23 -5.75
C GLY A 56 -4.18 6.02 -6.35
N GLY A 57 -3.18 6.38 -5.55
CA GLY A 57 -2.00 7.14 -5.96
C GLY A 57 -2.24 8.64 -6.11
N ILE A 58 -1.16 9.40 -6.25
CA ILE A 58 -1.21 10.82 -6.57
C ILE A 58 -1.71 10.97 -8.02
N PRO A 59 -2.77 11.77 -8.26
CA PRO A 59 -3.29 12.00 -9.61
C PRO A 59 -2.25 12.61 -10.55
N LYS A 60 -2.34 12.27 -11.83
CA LYS A 60 -1.45 12.82 -12.86
C LYS A 60 -1.61 14.34 -12.93
N ARG A 61 -0.48 15.06 -12.88
CA ARG A 61 -0.48 16.53 -12.76
C ARG A 61 -1.18 17.25 -13.90
N ASN A 62 -1.10 16.71 -15.11
CA ASN A 62 -1.70 17.24 -16.34
C ASN A 62 -3.20 16.97 -16.47
N THR A 63 -3.79 16.14 -15.60
CA THR A 63 -5.25 15.88 -15.59
C THR A 63 -5.99 16.78 -14.61
N LEU A 64 -5.29 17.61 -13.85
CA LEU A 64 -5.87 18.40 -12.76
C LEU A 64 -6.17 19.83 -13.21
N PRO A 65 -7.40 20.33 -13.04
CA PRO A 65 -7.78 21.67 -13.48
C PRO A 65 -7.14 22.76 -12.59
N ILE A 66 -6.49 23.73 -13.25
CA ILE A 66 -6.07 24.98 -12.60
C ILE A 66 -7.29 25.88 -12.50
N LYS A 67 -7.78 26.10 -11.26
CA LYS A 67 -8.96 26.93 -11.00
C LYS A 67 -8.60 28.38 -10.72
N LEU A 68 -7.40 28.62 -10.20
CA LEU A 68 -6.94 29.96 -9.84
C LEU A 68 -5.44 30.07 -9.99
N ILE A 69 -4.99 31.22 -10.47
CA ILE A 69 -3.57 31.59 -10.57
C ILE A 69 -3.33 32.78 -9.64
N VAL A 70 -2.31 32.69 -8.79
CA VAL A 70 -2.00 33.67 -7.76
C VAL A 70 -0.61 34.23 -8.00
N ALA A 71 -0.48 35.54 -8.09
CA ALA A 71 0.80 36.23 -8.12
C ALA A 71 1.41 36.32 -6.70
N PRO A 72 2.73 36.60 -6.58
CA PRO A 72 3.39 36.81 -5.29
C PRO A 72 2.58 37.71 -4.34
N THR A 73 2.30 37.19 -3.15
CA THR A 73 1.48 37.86 -2.13
C THR A 73 1.85 37.35 -0.73
N ASN A 74 1.14 37.81 0.30
CA ASN A 74 1.32 37.35 1.68
C ASN A 74 0.35 36.21 2.04
N SER A 75 0.43 35.71 3.27
CA SER A 75 -0.46 34.66 3.76
C SER A 75 -1.95 34.99 3.60
N LYS A 76 -2.36 36.26 3.77
CA LYS A 76 -3.77 36.65 3.60
C LYS A 76 -4.22 36.40 2.16
N GLY A 77 -3.45 36.86 1.18
CA GLY A 77 -3.77 36.66 -0.24
C GLY A 77 -3.80 35.19 -0.64
N ILE A 78 -2.86 34.37 -0.15
CA ILE A 78 -2.88 32.92 -0.40
C ILE A 78 -4.11 32.27 0.25
N GLN A 79 -4.43 32.63 1.50
CA GLN A 79 -5.58 32.05 2.18
C GLN A 79 -6.90 32.45 1.51
N GLU A 80 -7.04 33.69 1.05
CA GLU A 80 -8.19 34.16 0.27
C GLU A 80 -8.33 33.36 -1.03
N ALA A 81 -7.23 33.11 -1.74
CA ALA A 81 -7.22 32.28 -2.95
C ALA A 81 -7.64 30.82 -2.68
N ILE A 82 -7.14 30.21 -1.61
CA ILE A 82 -7.58 28.87 -1.19
C ILE A 82 -9.09 28.89 -0.86
N ASN A 83 -9.55 29.92 -0.16
CA ASN A 83 -10.94 30.03 0.27
C ASN A 83 -11.90 30.23 -0.92
N SER A 84 -11.50 31.01 -1.93
CA SER A 84 -12.36 31.37 -3.07
C SER A 84 -12.59 30.24 -4.06
N VAL A 85 -11.71 29.23 -4.12
CA VAL A 85 -11.91 28.09 -5.03
C VAL A 85 -13.05 27.20 -4.55
N ASN A 86 -14.13 27.14 -5.32
CA ASN A 86 -15.15 26.09 -5.22
C ASN A 86 -14.65 24.85 -5.96
N THR A 87 -14.57 23.73 -5.25
CA THR A 87 -14.07 22.47 -5.80
C THR A 87 -15.17 21.65 -6.47
N GLU A 88 -16.44 21.88 -6.11
CA GLU A 88 -17.58 21.06 -6.55
C GLU A 88 -17.37 19.54 -6.31
N GLY A 89 -16.53 19.19 -5.33
CA GLY A 89 -16.13 17.81 -5.03
C GLY A 89 -14.91 17.31 -5.81
N GLU A 90 -14.45 18.04 -6.83
CA GLU A 90 -13.33 17.69 -7.71
C GLU A 90 -12.00 18.27 -7.25
N LEU A 91 -10.91 17.59 -7.60
CA LEU A 91 -9.57 18.09 -7.33
C LEU A 91 -9.29 19.36 -8.12
N SER A 92 -8.80 20.38 -7.43
CA SER A 92 -8.61 21.71 -7.99
C SER A 92 -7.26 22.30 -7.59
N VAL A 93 -6.54 22.84 -8.58
CA VAL A 93 -5.22 23.44 -8.38
C VAL A 93 -5.34 24.95 -8.19
N VAL A 94 -4.74 25.46 -7.11
CA VAL A 94 -4.36 26.86 -6.94
C VAL A 94 -2.88 26.98 -7.33
N LEU A 95 -2.63 27.56 -8.50
CA LEU A 95 -1.29 27.70 -9.06
C LEU A 95 -0.65 29.02 -8.60
N LEU A 96 0.51 28.93 -7.96
CA LEU A 96 1.31 30.06 -7.53
C LEU A 96 2.35 30.39 -8.60
N LYS A 97 2.31 31.62 -9.11
CA LYS A 97 3.30 32.12 -10.07
C LYS A 97 4.67 32.23 -9.41
N LYS A 98 5.73 32.17 -10.22
CA LYS A 98 7.10 32.46 -9.77
C LYS A 98 7.19 33.75 -8.96
N GLY A 99 7.96 33.70 -7.87
CA GLY A 99 8.26 34.81 -6.97
C GLY A 99 8.22 34.42 -5.50
N SER A 100 8.41 35.42 -4.65
CA SER A 100 8.49 35.24 -3.20
C SER A 100 7.18 35.63 -2.50
N TYR A 101 6.73 34.76 -1.61
CA TYR A 101 5.51 34.89 -0.84
C TYR A 101 5.84 35.04 0.64
N THR A 102 5.28 36.04 1.31
CA THR A 102 5.52 36.24 2.74
C THR A 102 4.52 35.44 3.56
N ILE A 103 5.00 34.46 4.33
CA ILE A 103 4.16 33.64 5.19
C ILE A 103 4.25 34.13 6.63
N ASP A 104 3.40 35.10 6.98
CA ASP A 104 3.36 35.80 8.28
C ASP A 104 2.33 35.20 9.26
N ARG A 105 1.44 34.33 8.78
CA ARG A 105 0.46 33.55 9.56
C ARG A 105 0.24 32.17 8.93
N SER A 106 -0.26 31.23 9.72
CA SER A 106 -0.60 29.87 9.26
C SER A 106 -1.61 29.89 8.11
N LEU A 107 -1.30 29.16 7.06
CA LEU A 107 -2.22 28.81 5.98
C LEU A 107 -2.95 27.50 6.31
N ASN A 108 -4.22 27.39 5.93
CA ASN A 108 -5.01 26.18 6.03
C ASN A 108 -5.47 25.76 4.63
N ILE A 109 -5.04 24.56 4.21
CA ILE A 109 -5.53 23.92 2.99
C ILE A 109 -6.97 23.42 3.24
N LYS A 110 -7.78 23.36 2.18
CA LYS A 110 -9.12 22.73 2.19
C LYS A 110 -9.06 21.37 1.47
N SER A 111 -10.00 20.48 1.76
CA SER A 111 -10.18 19.26 1.00
C SER A 111 -10.30 19.53 -0.50
N ASN A 112 -9.77 18.61 -1.31
CA ASN A 112 -9.72 18.68 -2.76
C ASN A 112 -8.92 19.86 -3.36
N ILE A 113 -8.12 20.56 -2.54
CA ILE A 113 -7.25 21.65 -3.03
C ILE A 113 -5.80 21.19 -3.11
N ILE A 114 -5.15 21.57 -4.20
CA ILE A 114 -3.72 21.39 -4.42
C ILE A 114 -3.11 22.77 -4.53
N LEU A 115 -2.22 23.11 -3.59
CA LEU A 115 -1.42 24.33 -3.66
C LEU A 115 -0.11 24.00 -4.39
N ARG A 116 0.02 24.50 -5.62
CA ARG A 116 1.11 24.14 -6.54
C ARG A 116 1.89 25.38 -6.94
N GLY A 117 3.21 25.36 -6.84
CA GLY A 117 4.05 26.36 -7.50
C GLY A 117 4.26 26.07 -8.99
N GLU A 118 4.51 27.08 -9.81
CA GLU A 118 4.95 26.86 -11.20
C GLU A 118 6.23 26.02 -11.27
N THR A 119 7.16 26.30 -10.36
CA THR A 119 8.39 25.54 -10.16
C THR A 119 8.80 25.65 -8.70
N LYS A 120 9.40 24.59 -8.15
CA LYS A 120 9.90 24.61 -6.76
C LYS A 120 11.03 25.62 -6.55
N ASP A 121 11.82 25.89 -7.58
CA ASP A 121 13.02 26.72 -7.47
C ASP A 121 12.69 28.22 -7.50
N GLU A 122 11.55 28.61 -8.09
CA GLU A 122 11.16 30.02 -8.22
C GLU A 122 9.94 30.42 -7.39
N VAL A 123 9.21 29.48 -6.79
CA VAL A 123 8.10 29.77 -5.86
C VAL A 123 8.58 29.58 -4.42
N ILE A 124 8.83 30.68 -3.72
CA ILE A 124 9.50 30.68 -2.41
C ILE A 124 8.57 31.23 -1.33
N PHE A 125 8.30 30.43 -0.31
CA PHE A 125 7.60 30.80 0.92
C PHE A 125 8.61 31.27 1.96
N ASN A 126 8.69 32.59 2.15
CA ASN A 126 9.47 33.23 3.20
C ASN A 126 8.66 33.23 4.50
N VAL A 127 8.93 32.26 5.37
CA VAL A 127 8.19 32.07 6.62
C VAL A 127 8.71 33.00 7.71
N THR A 128 7.87 33.96 8.10
CA THR A 128 8.15 34.98 9.12
C THR A 128 7.31 34.83 10.39
N ILE A 129 6.51 33.76 10.48
CA ILE A 129 5.78 33.38 11.71
C ILE A 129 6.75 33.27 12.90
N ARG A 130 6.26 33.67 14.08
CA ARG A 130 6.96 33.56 15.36
C ARG A 130 6.13 32.73 16.33
N ALA A 131 6.78 31.75 16.96
CA ALA A 131 6.12 30.83 17.89
C ALA A 131 7.09 30.36 18.97
N TYR A 132 6.58 30.13 20.17
CA TYR A 132 7.37 29.81 21.35
C TYR A 132 7.14 28.35 21.76
N GLU A 133 7.96 27.82 22.68
CA GLU A 133 7.92 26.41 23.08
C GLU A 133 6.53 25.91 23.47
N ASN A 134 5.80 26.71 24.24
CA ASN A 134 4.45 26.40 24.74
C ASN A 134 3.33 26.79 23.77
N SER A 135 3.67 27.39 22.62
CA SER A 135 2.72 27.89 21.63
C SER A 135 3.23 27.68 20.21
N LYS A 136 3.67 26.45 19.91
CA LYS A 136 4.22 26.08 18.59
C LYS A 136 3.21 26.37 17.47
N ALA A 137 3.72 26.79 16.31
CA ALA A 137 2.91 27.06 15.12
C ALA A 137 3.40 26.26 13.92
N SER A 138 2.60 26.24 12.85
CA SER A 138 2.95 25.61 11.57
C SER A 138 2.63 26.59 10.43
N ALA A 139 3.49 26.72 9.43
CA ALA A 139 3.30 27.66 8.32
C ALA A 139 2.13 27.27 7.42
N LEU A 140 1.94 25.99 7.18
CA LEU A 140 0.84 25.44 6.41
C LEU A 140 0.26 24.20 7.12
N LYS A 141 -1.07 24.12 7.19
CA LYS A 141 -1.80 23.07 7.89
C LYS A 141 -2.78 22.37 6.96
N PHE A 142 -2.76 21.05 7.00
CA PHE A 142 -3.83 20.18 6.56
C PHE A 142 -4.57 19.76 7.83
N ASN A 143 -5.75 20.33 8.07
CA ASN A 143 -6.53 20.10 9.29
C ASN A 143 -7.91 19.54 8.93
N ASP A 144 -8.09 18.24 9.18
CA ASP A 144 -9.29 17.49 8.80
C ASP A 144 -9.62 17.59 7.31
N VAL A 145 -8.59 17.43 6.46
CA VAL A 145 -8.74 17.54 5.01
C VAL A 145 -8.42 16.24 4.30
N ARG A 146 -8.98 16.10 3.09
CA ARG A 146 -8.84 14.90 2.28
C ARG A 146 -8.47 15.24 0.84
N LYS A 147 -7.73 14.34 0.19
CA LYS A 147 -7.39 14.45 -1.23
C LYS A 147 -6.80 15.83 -1.56
N SER A 148 -5.76 16.23 -0.84
CA SER A 148 -5.18 17.57 -0.97
C SER A 148 -3.67 17.51 -1.06
N GLY A 149 -3.08 18.44 -1.81
CA GLY A 149 -1.67 18.39 -2.18
C GLY A 149 -0.91 19.68 -1.90
N LEU A 150 0.38 19.53 -1.62
CA LEU A 150 1.37 20.60 -1.66
C LEU A 150 2.44 20.22 -2.67
N GLU A 151 2.65 21.05 -3.69
CA GLU A 151 3.51 20.70 -4.82
C GLU A 151 4.39 21.88 -5.24
N ASP A 152 5.63 21.57 -5.60
CA ASP A 152 6.56 22.50 -6.26
C ASP A 152 6.76 23.85 -5.55
N ILE A 153 6.95 23.84 -4.22
CA ILE A 153 7.16 25.06 -3.43
C ILE A 153 8.43 24.90 -2.57
N THR A 154 9.25 25.95 -2.51
CA THR A 154 10.33 26.08 -1.53
C THR A 154 9.85 26.81 -0.29
N PHE A 155 10.12 26.27 0.90
CA PHE A 155 9.94 26.93 2.19
C PHE A 155 11.29 27.33 2.75
N GLU A 156 11.38 28.56 3.26
CA GLU A 156 12.55 29.04 4.01
C GLU A 156 12.11 29.86 5.22
N TYR A 157 12.67 29.57 6.39
CA TYR A 157 12.37 30.32 7.60
C TYR A 157 13.28 31.53 7.68
N ILE A 158 12.70 32.71 7.88
CA ILE A 158 13.44 33.96 8.02
C ILE A 158 13.47 34.33 9.50
N PRO A 159 14.61 34.19 10.21
CA PRO A 159 14.72 34.50 11.62
C PRO A 159 14.66 36.02 11.89
N THR A 160 14.39 36.44 13.14
CA THR A 160 14.33 37.87 13.51
C THR A 160 15.70 38.55 13.55
N LYS A 161 16.76 37.76 13.73
CA LYS A 161 18.15 38.19 13.66
C LYS A 161 18.97 37.08 13.02
N SER A 162 20.14 37.44 12.48
CA SER A 162 21.09 36.45 11.97
C SER A 162 21.43 35.42 13.05
N THR A 163 21.50 34.15 12.65
CA THR A 163 21.76 33.02 13.54
C THR A 163 22.50 31.92 12.79
N THR A 164 23.25 31.12 13.53
CA THR A 164 24.10 30.09 12.94
C THR A 164 23.40 28.73 12.90
N ILE A 165 23.46 28.09 11.74
CA ILE A 165 23.18 26.65 11.61
C ILE A 165 24.49 25.91 11.86
N TYR A 166 24.63 25.40 13.09
CA TYR A 166 25.88 24.81 13.58
C TYR A 166 26.32 23.53 12.86
N ASP A 167 25.45 22.87 12.06
CA ASP A 167 25.81 21.70 11.24
C ASP A 167 26.15 22.04 9.78
N ASP A 168 26.68 23.25 9.53
CA ASP A 168 27.26 23.60 8.23
C ASP A 168 28.59 22.86 7.98
N ARG A 169 28.52 21.89 7.06
CA ARG A 169 29.66 21.03 6.67
C ARG A 169 30.76 21.77 5.92
N ASN A 170 30.50 22.97 5.44
CA ASN A 170 31.49 23.79 4.73
C ASN A 170 32.35 24.62 5.68
N LYS A 171 32.03 24.64 6.98
CA LYS A 171 32.81 25.32 8.02
C LYS A 171 33.58 24.29 8.84
N ALA A 172 34.91 24.42 8.86
CA ALA A 172 35.80 23.47 9.56
C ALA A 172 35.54 23.43 11.08
N GLU A 173 35.14 24.55 11.67
CA GLU A 173 34.75 24.71 13.09
C GLU A 173 33.45 23.96 13.45
N ASN A 174 32.56 23.74 12.48
CA ASN A 174 31.27 23.08 12.65
C ASN A 174 31.31 21.56 12.43
N ARG A 175 32.50 21.01 12.18
CA ARG A 175 32.71 19.57 11.90
C ARG A 175 32.30 18.69 13.08
N PHE A 176 32.26 19.24 14.30
CA PHE A 176 31.83 18.60 15.54
C PHE A 176 31.04 19.56 16.43
N CYS A 177 29.89 20.03 15.94
CA CYS A 177 29.03 20.99 16.66
C CYS A 177 28.38 20.49 17.97
N GLY A 178 28.74 19.31 18.48
CA GLY A 178 28.41 18.84 19.82
C GLY A 178 26.95 19.05 20.25
N SER A 179 26.76 19.55 21.47
CA SER A 179 25.45 19.93 22.02
C SER A 179 24.83 21.15 21.33
N ASP A 180 25.64 22.04 20.76
CA ASP A 180 25.19 23.30 20.17
C ASP A 180 24.32 23.05 18.93
N CYS A 181 24.62 21.97 18.21
CA CYS A 181 23.76 21.47 17.13
C CYS A 181 22.39 20.97 17.57
N PHE A 182 22.19 20.69 18.85
CA PHE A 182 20.97 20.08 19.38
C PHE A 182 20.43 20.88 20.57
N SER A 183 20.73 22.17 20.65
CA SER A 183 20.18 23.07 21.65
C SER A 183 18.74 23.49 21.27
N ASN A 184 17.93 23.75 22.30
CA ASN A 184 16.75 24.61 22.13
C ASN A 184 17.24 26.07 22.07
N ASP A 185 16.45 26.94 21.45
CA ASP A 185 16.70 28.38 21.38
C ASP A 185 18.13 28.75 20.92
N PRO A 186 18.55 28.33 19.71
CA PRO A 186 19.88 28.68 19.18
C PRO A 186 20.09 30.20 19.23
N ASP A 187 21.28 30.61 19.68
CA ASP A 187 21.67 32.02 19.89
C ASP A 187 20.69 32.83 20.77
N GLY A 188 19.99 32.14 21.67
CA GLY A 188 18.99 32.71 22.58
C GLY A 188 17.67 33.09 21.89
N ILE A 189 17.42 32.63 20.67
CA ILE A 189 16.22 33.00 19.89
C ILE A 189 15.06 32.06 20.21
N LYS A 190 14.14 32.54 21.06
CA LYS A 190 13.04 31.74 21.64
C LYS A 190 11.80 31.57 20.76
N ASN A 191 11.75 32.23 19.60
CA ASN A 191 10.54 32.35 18.79
C ASN A 191 10.57 31.54 17.49
N MET A 192 11.44 30.52 17.42
CA MET A 192 11.63 29.63 16.26
C MET A 192 10.84 28.32 16.32
N TYR A 193 9.85 28.17 17.21
CA TYR A 193 9.05 26.95 17.31
C TYR A 193 7.97 26.86 16.23
N VAL A 194 8.39 27.02 14.97
CA VAL A 194 7.56 27.02 13.78
C VAL A 194 7.91 25.81 12.91
N SER A 195 6.93 24.94 12.70
CA SER A 195 7.00 23.89 11.69
C SER A 195 6.63 24.44 10.31
N PHE A 196 7.14 23.86 9.22
CA PHE A 196 6.66 24.30 7.90
C PHE A 196 5.30 23.69 7.58
N VAL A 197 5.19 22.37 7.54
CA VAL A 197 3.93 21.70 7.20
C VAL A 197 3.49 20.78 8.32
N GLU A 198 2.22 20.86 8.67
CA GLU A 198 1.55 19.95 9.59
C GLU A 198 0.34 19.32 8.92
N ILE A 199 0.33 17.99 8.84
CA ILE A 199 -0.82 17.18 8.47
C ILE A 199 -1.40 16.57 9.74
N ASP A 200 -2.59 17.03 10.12
CA ASP A 200 -3.25 16.58 11.34
C ASP A 200 -3.72 15.12 11.25
N LYS A 201 -3.98 14.53 12.41
CA LYS A 201 -4.43 13.13 12.56
C LYS A 201 -5.77 12.78 11.90
N ARG A 202 -6.62 13.76 11.62
CA ARG A 202 -7.91 13.54 10.93
C ARG A 202 -7.78 13.61 9.41
N SER A 203 -6.71 14.20 8.91
CA SER A 203 -6.44 14.33 7.49
C SER A 203 -6.05 12.99 6.85
N LYS A 204 -6.49 12.76 5.61
CA LYS A 204 -6.25 11.51 4.88
C LYS A 204 -6.01 11.71 3.39
N ASN A 205 -5.28 10.81 2.74
CA ASN A 205 -5.08 10.85 1.28
C ASN A 205 -4.52 12.21 0.82
N CYS A 206 -3.58 12.78 1.58
CA CYS A 206 -2.92 14.03 1.24
C CYS A 206 -1.48 13.75 0.81
N TRP A 207 -0.86 14.69 0.10
CA TRP A 207 0.52 14.50 -0.36
C TRP A 207 1.35 15.77 -0.34
N ILE A 208 2.66 15.56 -0.31
CA ILE A 208 3.69 16.58 -0.45
C ILE A 208 4.67 16.07 -1.51
N ASP A 209 4.71 16.72 -2.67
CA ASP A 209 5.46 16.24 -3.83
C ASP A 209 6.38 17.33 -4.40
N ASN A 210 7.65 16.99 -4.58
CA ASN A 210 8.65 17.85 -5.24
C ASN A 210 8.82 19.24 -4.58
N CYS A 211 8.73 19.32 -3.26
CA CYS A 211 8.95 20.54 -2.48
C CYS A 211 10.37 20.62 -1.90
N VAL A 212 10.76 21.82 -1.47
CA VAL A 212 12.04 22.08 -0.81
C VAL A 212 11.79 22.74 0.54
N PHE A 213 12.44 22.27 1.60
CA PHE A 213 12.28 22.77 2.96
C PHE A 213 13.65 23.14 3.51
N LYS A 214 14.00 24.42 3.48
CA LYS A 214 15.28 24.95 3.95
C LYS A 214 15.15 25.60 5.32
N ASN A 215 16.10 25.32 6.19
CA ASN A 215 16.33 26.09 7.41
C ASN A 215 15.06 26.22 8.27
N SER A 216 14.26 25.17 8.42
CA SER A 216 12.99 25.29 9.16
C SER A 216 13.19 25.77 10.60
N GLY A 217 12.18 26.44 11.17
CA GLY A 217 12.27 26.92 12.56
C GLY A 217 12.52 25.76 13.53
N THR A 218 11.63 24.75 13.51
CA THR A 218 11.81 23.48 14.22
C THR A 218 11.66 22.28 13.29
N ASN A 219 10.45 21.74 13.10
CA ASN A 219 10.22 20.56 12.28
C ASN A 219 9.87 20.97 10.85
N PRO A 220 10.57 20.50 9.81
CA PRO A 220 10.14 20.73 8.43
C PRO A 220 8.74 20.14 8.19
N LEU A 221 8.53 18.87 8.57
CA LEU A 221 7.29 18.14 8.30
C LEU A 221 6.79 17.45 9.57
N LYS A 222 5.50 17.61 9.88
CA LYS A 222 4.77 16.89 10.92
C LYS A 222 3.57 16.16 10.31
N ILE A 223 3.65 14.84 10.21
CA ILE A 223 2.71 14.00 9.46
C ILE A 223 1.98 13.06 10.44
N SER A 224 0.81 13.48 10.90
CA SER A 224 -0.06 12.68 11.78
C SER A 224 -1.24 12.02 11.06
N GLY A 225 -1.55 12.46 9.83
CA GLY A 225 -2.63 11.91 9.01
C GLY A 225 -2.31 10.54 8.41
N ASP A 226 -3.34 9.83 7.96
CA ASP A 226 -3.20 8.48 7.37
C ASP A 226 -3.18 8.53 5.83
N TYR A 227 -2.57 7.52 5.19
CA TYR A 227 -2.52 7.41 3.72
C TYR A 227 -1.89 8.65 3.07
N ILE A 228 -0.74 9.05 3.60
CA ILE A 228 -0.01 10.24 3.14
C ILE A 228 1.14 9.82 2.23
N THR A 229 1.27 10.45 1.07
CA THR A 229 2.47 10.30 0.23
C THR A 229 3.35 11.53 0.35
N CYS A 230 4.59 11.38 0.82
CA CYS A 230 5.62 12.38 0.66
C CYS A 230 6.66 11.84 -0.31
N ARG A 231 6.94 12.58 -1.39
CA ARG A 231 7.94 12.14 -2.34
C ARG A 231 8.73 13.25 -3.02
N ASN A 232 9.93 12.90 -3.45
CA ASN A 232 10.83 13.77 -4.21
C ASN A 232 11.12 15.11 -3.50
N ASN A 233 10.96 15.18 -2.18
CA ASN A 233 11.20 16.42 -1.44
C ASN A 233 12.66 16.49 -1.00
N PHE A 234 13.13 17.73 -0.86
CA PHE A 234 14.46 18.02 -0.33
C PHE A 234 14.34 18.80 0.98
N ILE A 235 14.78 18.18 2.07
CA ILE A 235 14.76 18.74 3.42
C ILE A 235 16.19 19.04 3.83
N ASP A 236 16.43 20.28 4.20
CA ASP A 236 17.76 20.75 4.53
C ASP A 236 17.75 21.73 5.69
N ALA A 237 18.25 21.25 6.82
CA ALA A 237 18.47 22.01 8.03
C ALA A 237 17.22 22.51 8.77
N CYS A 238 17.41 22.70 10.06
CA CYS A 238 16.52 23.46 10.92
C CYS A 238 17.34 24.20 11.98
N PHE A 239 16.80 25.30 12.49
CA PHE A 239 17.45 26.08 13.53
C PHE A 239 17.31 25.40 14.90
N ASN A 240 16.07 25.16 15.34
CA ASN A 240 15.81 24.56 16.64
C ASN A 240 15.72 23.02 16.54
N LYS A 241 16.76 22.36 17.07
CA LYS A 241 16.93 20.90 17.11
C LYS A 241 16.86 20.34 18.53
N GLY A 242 16.48 21.14 19.52
CA GLY A 242 16.55 20.73 20.91
C GLY A 242 15.47 19.74 21.34
N GLY A 243 15.43 19.44 22.65
CA GLY A 243 14.51 18.46 23.23
C GLY A 243 13.03 18.82 23.02
N GLY A 244 12.12 17.84 23.20
CA GLY A 244 10.68 18.08 23.10
C GLY A 244 10.09 17.95 21.69
N GLY A 245 10.69 17.10 20.85
CA GLY A 245 10.19 16.79 19.50
C GLY A 245 10.44 17.92 18.50
N ASN A 246 11.64 18.50 18.52
CA ASN A 246 12.05 19.57 17.62
C ASN A 246 13.11 19.09 16.62
N GLY A 247 13.06 19.64 15.41
CA GLY A 247 13.98 19.30 14.32
C GLY A 247 13.71 17.96 13.65
N TYR A 248 12.47 17.47 13.63
CA TYR A 248 12.14 16.14 13.13
C TYR A 248 11.48 16.23 11.75
N TYR A 249 11.77 15.25 10.90
CA TYR A 249 10.76 14.76 9.98
C TYR A 249 9.87 13.83 10.81
N ASP A 250 8.73 14.34 11.27
CA ASP A 250 7.92 13.73 12.33
C ASP A 250 6.75 12.92 11.75
N ILE A 251 6.84 11.60 11.76
CA ILE A 251 5.83 10.66 11.24
C ILE A 251 5.09 9.99 12.40
N ARG A 252 3.78 10.16 12.42
CA ARG A 252 2.86 9.64 13.46
C ARG A 252 1.63 8.93 12.93
N GLY A 253 1.29 9.13 11.66
CA GLY A 253 0.14 8.52 10.99
C GLY A 253 0.43 7.13 10.43
N ASN A 254 -0.61 6.50 9.90
CA ASN A 254 -0.56 5.14 9.36
C ASN A 254 -0.50 5.13 7.84
N TYR A 255 0.03 4.04 7.28
CA TYR A 255 0.04 3.79 5.84
C TYR A 255 0.63 4.97 5.04
N GLY A 256 1.67 5.62 5.57
CA GLY A 256 2.40 6.67 4.86
C GLY A 256 3.43 6.07 3.90
N LEU A 257 3.55 6.66 2.71
CA LEU A 257 4.58 6.35 1.72
C LEU A 257 5.57 7.52 1.65
N PHE A 258 6.82 7.25 1.98
CA PHE A 258 7.92 8.22 1.96
C PHE A 258 8.95 7.72 0.96
N VAL A 259 9.07 8.41 -0.19
CA VAL A 259 9.86 7.90 -1.31
C VAL A 259 10.69 8.96 -2.01
N ASN A 260 11.93 8.62 -2.34
CA ASN A 260 12.89 9.55 -2.94
C ASN A 260 13.08 10.84 -2.13
N GLU A 261 12.87 10.77 -0.82
CA GLU A 261 13.13 11.88 0.10
C GLU A 261 14.64 12.08 0.24
N SER A 262 15.09 13.34 0.19
CA SER A 262 16.47 13.71 0.51
C SER A 262 16.48 14.56 1.76
N VAL A 263 16.96 14.00 2.88
CA VAL A 263 16.84 14.62 4.20
C VAL A 263 18.21 14.78 4.83
N ARG A 264 18.57 16.01 5.22
CA ARG A 264 19.83 16.29 5.91
C ARG A 264 19.73 17.42 6.91
N ARG A 265 20.70 17.44 7.83
CA ARG A 265 20.93 18.55 8.79
C ARG A 265 19.73 18.89 9.68
N ILE A 266 18.79 17.97 9.84
CA ILE A 266 17.74 18.02 10.87
C ILE A 266 18.13 17.07 12.01
N ARG A 267 17.36 17.00 13.09
CA ARG A 267 17.67 16.11 14.21
C ARG A 267 17.41 14.64 13.89
N HIS A 268 16.17 14.26 13.55
CA HIS A 268 15.79 12.86 13.28
C HIS A 268 14.84 12.74 12.08
N PHE A 269 14.92 11.62 11.36
CA PHE A 269 13.78 11.11 10.59
C PHE A 269 12.98 10.19 11.53
N ALA A 270 11.95 10.72 12.16
CA ALA A 270 11.30 10.10 13.32
C ALA A 270 9.99 9.39 12.94
N ILE A 271 9.88 8.12 13.30
CA ILE A 271 8.64 7.33 13.25
C ILE A 271 8.22 7.07 14.69
N GLN A 272 7.02 7.52 15.10
CA GLN A 272 6.64 7.48 16.51
C GLN A 272 5.13 7.45 16.76
N GLN A 273 4.74 7.21 18.01
CA GLN A 273 3.37 7.22 18.48
C GLN A 273 2.47 6.24 17.71
N LYS A 274 1.45 6.71 17.00
CA LYS A 274 0.49 5.80 16.35
C LYS A 274 1.01 5.22 15.04
N ALA A 275 2.23 5.56 14.62
CA ALA A 275 2.72 5.21 13.30
C ALA A 275 2.80 3.70 13.07
N LYS A 276 2.09 3.23 12.04
CA LYS A 276 2.04 1.83 11.62
C LYS A 276 1.96 1.67 10.11
N TYR A 277 2.54 0.59 9.57
CA TYR A 277 2.47 0.24 8.14
C TYR A 277 2.99 1.33 7.20
N ASN A 278 3.89 2.19 7.69
CA ASN A 278 4.56 3.17 6.84
C ASN A 278 5.66 2.49 6.02
N VAL A 279 5.87 2.97 4.80
CA VAL A 279 6.93 2.52 3.89
C VAL A 279 7.87 3.69 3.62
N VAL A 280 9.14 3.53 3.98
CA VAL A 280 10.22 4.48 3.69
C VAL A 280 11.17 3.81 2.71
N THR A 281 11.21 4.30 1.47
CA THR A 281 11.99 3.64 0.42
C THR A 281 12.66 4.57 -0.58
N ASN A 282 13.80 4.15 -1.13
CA ASN A 282 14.58 4.92 -2.09
C ASN A 282 14.98 6.33 -1.59
N CYS A 283 15.01 6.54 -0.28
CA CYS A 283 15.36 7.82 0.32
C CYS A 283 16.88 7.94 0.52
N ASN A 284 17.39 9.17 0.50
CA ASN A 284 18.74 9.53 0.90
C ASN A 284 18.69 10.33 2.20
N LEU A 285 18.95 9.66 3.32
CA LEU A 285 18.85 10.20 4.66
C LEU A 285 20.25 10.40 5.24
N GLU A 286 20.68 11.65 5.44
CA GLU A 286 21.91 11.99 6.17
C GLU A 286 21.67 12.14 7.69
N VAL A 287 20.57 11.55 8.16
CA VAL A 287 20.13 11.52 9.56
C VAL A 287 19.74 10.08 9.91
N ASP A 288 19.55 9.81 11.20
CA ASP A 288 19.06 8.51 11.65
C ASP A 288 17.56 8.33 11.36
N VAL A 289 17.17 7.09 11.10
CA VAL A 289 15.77 6.67 11.21
C VAL A 289 15.50 6.31 12.66
N ASN A 290 14.69 7.14 13.33
CA ASN A 290 14.48 7.07 14.78
C ASN A 290 13.08 6.56 15.12
N PHE A 291 13.00 5.38 15.72
CA PHE A 291 11.77 4.84 16.30
C PHE A 291 11.55 5.45 17.69
N HIS A 292 11.07 6.70 17.70
CA HIS A 292 11.40 7.64 18.79
C HIS A 292 10.60 7.46 20.08
N ASN A 293 9.28 7.32 19.98
CA ASN A 293 8.41 7.30 21.16
C ASN A 293 7.20 6.40 20.94
N GLY A 294 7.48 5.10 20.89
CA GLY A 294 6.50 4.01 20.73
C GLY A 294 5.58 4.18 19.54
N ASP A 295 6.12 3.91 18.35
CA ASP A 295 5.34 3.57 17.17
C ASP A 295 4.50 2.28 17.40
N GLU A 296 3.49 2.03 16.57
CA GLU A 296 2.65 0.82 16.67
C GLU A 296 3.21 -0.37 15.86
N GLY A 297 4.41 -0.23 15.30
CA GLY A 297 5.14 -1.30 14.63
C GLY A 297 4.85 -1.41 13.14
N TYR A 298 5.33 -2.50 12.54
CA TYR A 298 5.06 -2.90 11.17
C TYR A 298 5.43 -1.83 10.14
N ASN A 299 6.40 -0.97 10.42
CA ASN A 299 6.92 -0.03 9.43
C ASN A 299 8.03 -0.71 8.60
N LEU A 300 8.18 -0.32 7.34
CA LEU A 300 9.17 -0.86 6.42
C LEU A 300 10.18 0.22 6.05
N ILE A 301 11.47 -0.07 6.27
CA ILE A 301 12.59 0.76 5.83
C ILE A 301 13.39 -0.05 4.81
N GLU A 302 13.24 0.25 3.53
CA GLU A 302 13.82 -0.56 2.45
C GLU A 302 14.47 0.26 1.33
N ASN A 303 15.59 -0.20 0.77
CA ASN A 303 16.25 0.42 -0.40
C ASN A 303 16.70 1.87 -0.19
N ASN A 304 16.96 2.28 1.06
CA ASN A 304 17.40 3.64 1.37
C ASN A 304 18.93 3.73 1.47
N LYS A 305 19.47 4.91 1.23
CA LYS A 305 20.81 5.30 1.66
C LYS A 305 20.69 6.07 2.98
N ILE A 306 21.21 5.50 4.06
CA ILE A 306 21.11 6.07 5.41
C ILE A 306 22.52 6.30 5.94
N SER A 307 22.93 7.57 6.04
CA SER A 307 24.27 7.97 6.46
C SER A 307 24.18 8.85 7.70
N SER A 308 24.23 8.24 8.89
CA SER A 308 24.35 9.03 10.12
C SER A 308 25.81 9.48 10.27
N LEU A 309 26.06 10.77 10.03
CA LEU A 309 27.41 11.34 10.06
C LEU A 309 28.06 11.17 11.44
N GLN A 310 29.39 10.91 11.47
CA GLN A 310 30.11 10.54 12.69
C GLN A 310 30.09 11.57 13.84
N TRP A 311 29.79 12.84 13.56
CA TRP A 311 29.65 13.88 14.58
C TRP A 311 28.31 13.84 15.32
N ARG A 312 27.34 13.06 14.84
CA ARG A 312 26.04 12.84 15.49
C ARG A 312 26.13 11.76 16.56
N SER A 313 25.24 11.81 17.54
CA SER A 313 25.22 10.85 18.66
C SER A 313 24.57 9.51 18.32
N TRP A 314 23.88 9.38 17.18
CA TRP A 314 23.07 8.21 16.81
C TRP A 314 23.67 7.43 15.63
N GLY A 315 23.42 6.12 15.58
CA GLY A 315 23.67 5.29 14.40
C GLY A 315 22.64 5.53 13.28
N ALA A 316 22.67 4.75 12.21
CA ALA A 316 21.70 4.83 11.12
C ALA A 316 20.26 4.53 11.58
N PHE A 317 20.12 3.68 12.60
CA PHE A 317 18.86 3.38 13.26
C PHE A 317 18.99 3.63 14.75
N ALA A 318 17.98 4.25 15.35
CA ALA A 318 17.97 4.55 16.77
C ALA A 318 16.53 4.60 17.33
N SER A 319 16.43 4.81 18.63
CA SER A 319 15.17 5.09 19.33
C SER A 319 15.32 6.25 20.29
N GLY A 320 14.20 6.76 20.80
CA GLY A 320 14.23 7.56 22.02
C GLY A 320 14.74 6.73 23.20
N GLY A 321 15.37 7.40 24.16
CA GLY A 321 15.87 6.77 25.39
C GLY A 321 14.77 6.60 26.44
N SER A 322 14.66 5.41 27.03
CA SER A 322 13.72 5.11 28.12
C SER A 322 13.87 6.05 29.32
N LYS A 323 15.11 6.48 29.62
CA LYS A 323 15.42 7.45 30.68
C LYS A 323 14.74 8.82 30.52
N TYR A 324 14.24 9.12 29.32
CA TYR A 324 13.49 10.34 29.02
C TYR A 324 11.97 10.11 28.93
N GLY A 325 11.48 8.94 29.39
CA GLY A 325 10.05 8.60 29.36
C GLY A 325 9.52 8.17 28.00
N HIS A 326 10.39 7.96 27.01
CA HIS A 326 9.98 7.43 25.72
C HIS A 326 9.51 5.98 25.84
N LYS A 327 8.52 5.61 25.03
CA LYS A 327 8.06 4.23 24.86
C LYS A 327 8.97 3.48 23.89
N LYS A 328 9.12 2.17 24.10
CA LYS A 328 9.90 1.29 23.23
C LYS A 328 9.29 1.23 21.82
N PRO A 329 10.09 0.98 20.78
CA PRO A 329 9.59 0.74 19.42
C PRO A 329 8.51 -0.35 19.35
N GLY A 330 7.62 -0.22 18.37
CA GLY A 330 6.62 -1.22 18.05
C GLY A 330 7.22 -2.50 17.44
N SER A 331 6.42 -3.57 17.37
CA SER A 331 6.88 -4.85 16.81
C SER A 331 7.04 -4.79 15.29
N ASN A 332 7.88 -5.64 14.71
CA ASN A 332 7.96 -5.84 13.25
C ASN A 332 8.28 -4.60 12.40
N ASN A 333 8.98 -3.60 12.95
CA ASN A 333 9.61 -2.58 12.11
C ASN A 333 10.76 -3.21 11.32
N LEU A 334 10.53 -3.52 10.05
CA LEU A 334 11.50 -4.24 9.23
C LEU A 334 12.47 -3.28 8.54
N ILE A 335 13.72 -3.73 8.49
CA ILE A 335 14.84 -3.06 7.84
C ILE A 335 15.44 -4.06 6.85
N PHE A 336 15.53 -3.67 5.59
CA PHE A 336 15.99 -4.58 4.53
C PHE A 336 16.61 -3.81 3.36
N ASN A 337 17.69 -4.33 2.78
CA ASN A 337 18.33 -3.82 1.56
C ASN A 337 18.65 -2.32 1.58
N ASN A 338 18.99 -1.78 2.75
CA ASN A 338 19.47 -0.41 2.86
C ASN A 338 20.99 -0.37 2.66
N LYS A 339 21.51 0.79 2.26
CA LYS A 339 22.92 1.13 2.32
C LYS A 339 23.14 2.07 3.50
N THR A 340 23.70 1.53 4.57
CA THR A 340 23.89 2.22 5.84
C THR A 340 25.36 2.56 6.08
N ARG A 341 25.60 3.73 6.68
CA ARG A 341 26.92 4.14 7.16
C ARG A 341 26.75 5.01 8.40
N GLY A 342 27.69 4.94 9.34
CA GLY A 342 27.69 5.87 10.48
C GLY A 342 28.22 5.31 11.79
N ARG A 343 27.89 5.99 12.89
CA ARG A 343 28.26 5.53 14.24
C ARG A 343 27.70 4.13 14.55
N SER A 344 28.25 3.50 15.59
CA SER A 344 27.78 2.21 16.13
C SER A 344 27.80 1.07 15.12
N ASN A 345 28.80 1.06 14.23
CA ASN A 345 28.97 0.03 13.19
C ASN A 345 27.69 -0.15 12.36
N SER A 346 27.12 0.97 11.91
CA SER A 346 25.82 0.99 11.22
C SER A 346 25.85 0.20 9.91
N GLU A 347 27.02 0.07 9.29
CA GLU A 347 27.26 -0.64 8.04
C GLU A 347 26.79 -2.11 8.10
N ARG A 348 26.78 -2.74 9.28
CA ARG A 348 26.30 -4.13 9.45
C ARG A 348 24.80 -4.31 9.21
N PHE A 349 24.03 -3.23 9.20
CA PHE A 349 22.59 -3.22 8.89
C PHE A 349 22.32 -2.98 7.40
N SER A 350 23.37 -3.01 6.57
CA SER A 350 23.25 -2.96 5.11
C SER A 350 22.96 -4.34 4.51
N GLY A 351 22.50 -4.33 3.25
CA GLY A 351 22.42 -5.51 2.41
C GLY A 351 21.14 -6.33 2.57
N ASP A 352 21.19 -7.58 2.13
CA ASP A 352 20.04 -8.45 1.88
C ASP A 352 19.59 -9.28 3.09
N LYS A 353 20.11 -8.97 4.29
CA LYS A 353 19.62 -9.54 5.55
C LYS A 353 18.38 -8.78 6.01
N VAL A 354 17.46 -9.49 6.66
CA VAL A 354 16.25 -8.89 7.22
C VAL A 354 16.50 -8.62 8.70
N PHE A 355 16.38 -7.35 9.10
CA PHE A 355 16.46 -6.93 10.49
C PHE A 355 15.10 -6.43 10.99
N VAL A 356 14.93 -6.43 12.31
CA VAL A 356 13.77 -5.87 12.99
C VAL A 356 14.20 -4.91 14.09
N PHE A 357 13.52 -3.78 14.21
CA PHE A 357 13.72 -2.77 15.26
C PHE A 357 12.51 -2.73 16.20
N ASP A 358 12.49 -3.60 17.21
CA ASP A 358 11.36 -3.83 18.11
C ASP A 358 11.68 -3.58 19.60
N ARG A 359 12.84 -2.98 19.87
CA ARG A 359 13.39 -2.76 21.21
C ARG A 359 14.33 -1.56 21.23
N TYR A 360 14.66 -1.09 22.44
CA TYR A 360 15.72 -0.09 22.60
C TYR A 360 17.07 -0.63 22.13
N GLY A 361 17.92 0.28 21.66
CA GLY A 361 19.27 -0.05 21.20
C GLY A 361 19.31 -0.24 19.69
N GLU A 362 19.67 -1.44 19.26
CA GLU A 362 20.08 -1.71 17.88
C GLU A 362 19.16 -2.73 17.18
N PRO A 363 19.03 -2.66 15.84
CA PRO A 363 18.31 -3.65 15.07
C PRO A 363 18.78 -5.08 15.37
N ARG A 364 17.82 -5.99 15.53
CA ARG A 364 18.08 -7.42 15.71
C ARG A 364 17.96 -8.12 14.36
N LEU A 365 18.86 -9.05 14.07
CA LEU A 365 18.73 -9.91 12.89
C LEU A 365 17.47 -10.78 13.02
N LEU A 366 16.60 -10.74 12.01
CA LEU A 366 15.39 -11.55 11.93
C LEU A 366 15.57 -12.75 11.00
N SER A 367 16.21 -12.55 9.84
CA SER A 367 16.45 -13.60 8.85
C SER A 367 17.74 -13.34 8.08
N TYR A 368 18.53 -14.40 7.85
CA TYR A 368 19.66 -14.37 6.93
C TYR A 368 19.24 -14.42 5.46
N SER A 369 18.04 -14.94 5.18
CA SER A 369 17.52 -15.06 3.82
C SER A 369 16.65 -13.85 3.47
N PRO A 370 16.79 -13.29 2.25
CA PRO A 370 15.90 -12.26 1.74
C PRO A 370 14.47 -12.80 1.55
N PRO A 371 13.46 -11.92 1.47
CA PRO A 371 12.10 -12.33 1.08
C PRO A 371 12.10 -12.92 -0.33
N LYS A 372 11.11 -13.78 -0.64
CA LYS A 372 10.93 -14.45 -1.94
C LYS A 372 11.22 -13.56 -3.16
N GLY A 373 10.67 -12.34 -3.17
CA GLY A 373 10.83 -11.39 -4.26
C GLY A 373 12.12 -10.55 -4.27
N LYS A 374 13.02 -10.77 -3.30
CA LYS A 374 14.16 -9.88 -2.97
C LYS A 374 13.75 -8.44 -2.70
N THR A 375 12.49 -8.22 -2.35
CA THR A 375 11.94 -6.95 -1.89
C THR A 375 10.71 -7.20 -1.03
N PHE A 376 10.47 -6.30 -0.08
CA PHE A 376 9.22 -6.29 0.69
C PHE A 376 8.14 -5.43 0.04
N TYR A 377 8.51 -4.57 -0.92
CA TYR A 377 7.63 -3.66 -1.62
C TYR A 377 7.73 -3.86 -3.14
N PRO A 378 7.13 -4.93 -3.69
CA PRO A 378 7.31 -5.36 -5.09
C PRO A 378 6.51 -4.51 -6.09
N ALA A 379 6.67 -3.19 -6.04
CA ALA A 379 6.05 -2.26 -6.97
C ALA A 379 6.62 -2.41 -8.38
N ILE A 380 5.74 -2.28 -9.39
CA ILE A 380 6.07 -2.40 -10.80
C ILE A 380 6.19 -0.97 -11.38
N LEU A 381 7.41 -0.56 -11.73
CA LEU A 381 7.75 0.80 -12.19
C LEU A 381 8.21 0.88 -13.65
N THR A 382 8.22 -0.24 -14.35
CA THR A 382 8.55 -0.30 -15.77
C THR A 382 7.26 -0.42 -16.56
N GLU A 383 7.07 0.44 -17.57
CA GLU A 383 6.02 0.30 -18.61
C GLU A 383 6.26 -0.93 -19.52
N ASN A 384 6.93 -1.98 -19.04
CA ASN A 384 7.11 -3.18 -19.83
C ASN A 384 5.83 -4.03 -19.72
N ASN A 385 5.00 -3.86 -20.75
CA ASN A 385 3.73 -4.53 -21.03
C ASN A 385 2.53 -4.15 -20.16
N THR A 386 2.22 -2.86 -20.05
CA THR A 386 0.80 -2.52 -20.09
C THR A 386 0.34 -2.75 -21.52
N ALA A 387 -0.39 -3.83 -21.76
CA ALA A 387 -1.22 -3.87 -22.95
C ALA A 387 -2.05 -2.57 -22.94
N ILE A 388 -1.87 -1.72 -23.95
CA ILE A 388 -2.62 -0.47 -24.07
C ILE A 388 -4.01 -0.86 -24.57
N CYS A 389 -5.07 -0.28 -23.98
CA CYS A 389 -6.43 -0.63 -24.35
C CYS A 389 -6.60 -0.67 -25.88
N GLY A 390 -6.99 -1.82 -26.39
CA GLY A 390 -7.04 -2.09 -27.82
C GLY A 390 -7.71 -3.41 -28.13
N ARG A 391 -8.18 -3.57 -29.36
CA ARG A 391 -9.02 -4.71 -29.79
C ARG A 391 -8.37 -6.08 -29.61
N ASP A 392 -7.04 -6.14 -29.56
CA ASP A 392 -6.30 -7.39 -29.42
C ASP A 392 -5.90 -7.74 -27.98
N VAL A 393 -6.18 -6.84 -27.04
CA VAL A 393 -5.78 -6.95 -25.64
C VAL A 393 -6.84 -7.69 -24.84
N SER A 394 -6.44 -8.70 -24.07
CA SER A 394 -7.32 -9.40 -23.13
C SER A 394 -7.12 -8.90 -21.70
N LEU A 395 -8.21 -8.78 -20.95
CA LEU A 395 -8.15 -8.54 -19.51
C LEU A 395 -7.72 -9.81 -18.77
N THR A 396 -6.72 -9.68 -17.90
CA THR A 396 -6.20 -10.76 -17.06
C THR A 396 -6.67 -10.61 -15.61
N GLY A 397 -6.43 -11.62 -14.77
CA GLY A 397 -6.74 -11.56 -13.34
C GLY A 397 -8.23 -11.52 -13.01
N LEU A 398 -9.13 -11.76 -13.98
CA LEU A 398 -10.56 -11.76 -13.76
C LEU A 398 -10.97 -12.89 -12.81
N ALA A 399 -11.45 -12.54 -11.61
CA ALA A 399 -11.88 -13.50 -10.60
C ALA A 399 -13.06 -12.96 -9.78
N ALA A 400 -13.98 -13.83 -9.37
CA ALA A 400 -15.03 -13.48 -8.41
C ALA A 400 -14.47 -13.53 -6.99
N ILE A 401 -14.59 -12.42 -6.26
CA ILE A 401 -14.02 -12.25 -4.90
C ILE A 401 -15.08 -12.19 -3.79
N SER A 402 -16.34 -11.97 -4.15
CA SER A 402 -17.45 -11.97 -3.20
C SER A 402 -18.77 -12.25 -3.94
N ASN A 403 -19.56 -13.18 -3.43
CA ASN A 403 -20.85 -13.55 -4.00
C ASN A 403 -21.91 -13.48 -2.89
N THR A 404 -22.95 -12.69 -3.10
CA THR A 404 -24.10 -12.57 -2.20
C THR A 404 -25.35 -13.16 -2.84
N LYS A 405 -26.49 -13.06 -2.15
CA LYS A 405 -27.81 -13.46 -2.67
C LYS A 405 -28.14 -12.85 -4.04
N THR A 406 -27.73 -11.61 -4.27
CA THR A 406 -28.18 -10.82 -5.42
C THR A 406 -27.07 -10.07 -6.12
N SER A 407 -25.81 -10.31 -5.74
CA SER A 407 -24.68 -9.63 -6.36
C SER A 407 -23.44 -10.49 -6.41
N ILE A 408 -22.58 -10.21 -7.38
CA ILE A 408 -21.25 -10.79 -7.49
C ILE A 408 -20.25 -9.64 -7.67
N THR A 409 -19.17 -9.67 -6.92
CA THR A 409 -18.04 -8.74 -7.04
C THR A 409 -16.88 -9.44 -7.70
N VAL A 410 -16.37 -8.85 -8.77
CA VAL A 410 -15.22 -9.36 -9.52
C VAL A 410 -14.04 -8.41 -9.42
N GLU A 411 -12.85 -8.96 -9.22
CA GLU A 411 -11.58 -8.26 -9.40
C GLU A 411 -10.96 -8.61 -10.75
N PHE A 412 -10.07 -7.76 -11.24
CA PHE A 412 -9.37 -7.93 -12.52
C PHE A 412 -8.17 -6.99 -12.60
N ASP A 413 -7.25 -7.30 -13.51
CA ASP A 413 -6.12 -6.46 -13.81
C ASP A 413 -6.54 -5.27 -14.67
N GLU A 414 -6.39 -4.06 -14.13
CA GLU A 414 -6.63 -2.83 -14.87
C GLU A 414 -5.62 -2.61 -16.02
N ILE A 415 -6.13 -2.05 -17.11
CA ILE A 415 -5.45 -1.77 -18.37
C ILE A 415 -5.35 -0.26 -18.57
N SER A 416 -4.19 0.20 -19.02
CA SER A 416 -3.96 1.62 -19.32
C SER A 416 -4.73 2.05 -20.57
N GLY A 417 -5.34 3.23 -20.54
CA GLY A 417 -6.13 3.78 -21.66
C GLY A 417 -7.56 3.24 -21.76
N VAL A 418 -8.07 2.62 -20.70
CA VAL A 418 -9.50 2.30 -20.55
C VAL A 418 -10.22 3.51 -19.94
N ASP A 419 -11.27 4.01 -20.59
CA ASP A 419 -12.16 5.04 -20.06
C ASP A 419 -13.01 4.48 -18.91
N PHE A 420 -13.62 3.32 -19.13
CA PHE A 420 -14.36 2.58 -18.13
C PHE A 420 -14.42 1.09 -18.48
N TYR A 421 -14.64 0.27 -17.46
CA TYR A 421 -14.90 -1.15 -17.60
C TYR A 421 -16.40 -1.39 -17.63
N GLU A 422 -16.80 -2.33 -18.48
CA GLU A 422 -18.16 -2.78 -18.67
C GLU A 422 -18.26 -4.24 -18.28
N LEU A 423 -19.03 -4.51 -17.23
CA LEU A 423 -19.35 -5.83 -16.71
C LEU A 423 -20.82 -6.14 -16.96
N ARG A 424 -21.10 -7.30 -17.53
CA ARG A 424 -22.46 -7.79 -17.81
C ARG A 424 -22.64 -9.22 -17.33
N ALA A 425 -23.85 -9.57 -16.94
CA ALA A 425 -24.20 -10.91 -16.47
C ALA A 425 -25.28 -11.57 -17.34
N TRP A 426 -25.07 -12.83 -17.69
CA TRP A 426 -26.05 -13.74 -18.29
C TRP A 426 -26.21 -14.96 -17.39
N LYS A 427 -27.38 -15.58 -17.35
CA LYS A 427 -27.48 -16.93 -16.76
C LYS A 427 -26.56 -17.85 -17.55
N LYS A 428 -25.90 -18.78 -16.85
CA LYS A 428 -24.95 -19.69 -17.50
C LYS A 428 -25.64 -20.43 -18.64
N GLY A 429 -25.04 -20.35 -19.83
CA GLY A 429 -25.57 -20.90 -21.08
C GLY A 429 -26.20 -19.87 -22.01
N ASP A 430 -26.61 -18.70 -21.51
CA ASP A 430 -27.32 -17.69 -22.32
C ASP A 430 -26.37 -16.73 -23.07
N PHE A 431 -25.08 -16.72 -22.73
CA PHE A 431 -24.09 -15.87 -23.40
C PHE A 431 -23.68 -16.48 -24.74
N THR A 432 -23.96 -15.77 -25.83
CA THR A 432 -23.73 -16.23 -27.22
C THR A 432 -22.34 -15.92 -27.77
N GLY A 433 -21.44 -15.37 -26.94
CA GLY A 433 -20.11 -14.93 -27.37
C GLY A 433 -20.04 -13.45 -27.77
N SER A 434 -21.18 -12.75 -27.85
CA SER A 434 -21.24 -11.32 -28.19
C SER A 434 -21.87 -10.51 -27.07
N ILE A 435 -21.11 -9.55 -26.51
CA ILE A 435 -21.56 -8.68 -25.41
C ILE A 435 -22.66 -7.68 -25.85
N ASN A 436 -22.86 -7.50 -27.16
CA ASN A 436 -23.79 -6.53 -27.75
C ASN A 436 -25.08 -7.16 -28.32
N GLU A 437 -25.16 -8.47 -28.52
CA GLU A 437 -26.27 -9.12 -29.24
C GLU A 437 -27.41 -9.58 -28.34
N THR A 438 -27.10 -10.15 -27.17
CA THR A 438 -28.12 -10.60 -26.21
C THR A 438 -28.22 -9.63 -25.04
N LYS A 439 -29.46 -9.32 -24.63
CA LYS A 439 -29.70 -8.43 -23.48
C LYS A 439 -29.23 -9.13 -22.21
N ALA A 440 -28.17 -8.60 -21.60
CA ALA A 440 -27.71 -9.05 -20.29
C ALA A 440 -28.80 -8.86 -19.23
N ILE A 441 -28.82 -9.74 -18.23
CA ILE A 441 -29.75 -9.67 -17.09
C ILE A 441 -29.41 -8.47 -16.21
N SER A 442 -28.11 -8.22 -16.03
CA SER A 442 -27.61 -7.08 -15.28
C SER A 442 -26.38 -6.49 -15.95
N PHE A 443 -26.12 -5.22 -15.64
CA PHE A 443 -25.03 -4.42 -16.19
C PHE A 443 -24.43 -3.54 -15.11
N LYS A 444 -23.11 -3.43 -15.10
CA LYS A 444 -22.37 -2.49 -14.27
C LYS A 444 -21.23 -1.87 -15.07
N SER A 445 -21.07 -0.55 -14.94
CA SER A 445 -19.85 0.15 -15.35
C SER A 445 -19.07 0.68 -14.15
N GLY A 446 -17.77 0.87 -14.32
CA GLY A 446 -16.92 1.58 -13.38
C GLY A 446 -15.51 1.78 -13.92
N ASN A 447 -14.75 2.68 -13.30
CA ASN A 447 -13.47 3.13 -13.85
C ASN A 447 -12.27 2.34 -13.29
N SER A 448 -12.51 1.43 -12.36
CA SER A 448 -11.48 0.67 -11.66
C SER A 448 -12.02 -0.68 -11.20
N SER A 449 -11.11 -1.58 -10.90
CA SER A 449 -11.37 -2.83 -10.19
C SER A 449 -11.48 -2.57 -8.67
N PRO A 450 -12.30 -3.32 -7.92
CA PRO A 450 -13.26 -4.33 -8.37
C PRO A 450 -14.60 -3.72 -8.84
N LEU A 451 -15.40 -4.53 -9.56
CA LEU A 451 -16.77 -4.19 -9.94
C LEU A 451 -17.77 -5.15 -9.30
N THR A 452 -18.83 -4.60 -8.69
CA THR A 452 -19.97 -5.36 -8.16
C THR A 452 -21.17 -5.22 -9.09
N ILE A 453 -21.62 -6.35 -9.63
CA ILE A 453 -22.86 -6.46 -10.41
C ILE A 453 -23.98 -6.97 -9.49
N SER A 454 -25.12 -6.28 -9.49
CA SER A 454 -26.26 -6.54 -8.59
C SER A 454 -27.47 -7.03 -9.38
N ASP A 455 -28.62 -7.16 -8.72
CA ASP A 455 -29.90 -7.57 -9.32
C ASP A 455 -29.85 -8.97 -9.96
N LEU A 456 -29.10 -9.88 -9.31
CA LEU A 456 -29.00 -11.28 -9.68
C LEU A 456 -29.97 -12.14 -8.85
N ASP A 457 -30.41 -13.25 -9.42
CA ASP A 457 -31.26 -14.25 -8.78
C ASP A 457 -30.44 -15.10 -7.82
N ILE A 458 -30.95 -15.37 -6.62
CA ILE A 458 -30.29 -16.21 -5.62
C ILE A 458 -29.99 -17.63 -6.13
N ASN A 459 -28.85 -18.20 -5.69
CA ASN A 459 -28.40 -19.55 -6.03
C ASN A 459 -28.32 -19.83 -7.54
N THR A 460 -28.16 -18.79 -8.35
CA THR A 460 -28.09 -18.89 -9.80
C THR A 460 -26.65 -18.70 -10.27
N GLU A 461 -26.20 -19.54 -11.20
CA GLU A 461 -24.89 -19.42 -11.83
C GLU A 461 -24.96 -18.50 -13.05
N TYR A 462 -24.03 -17.56 -13.13
CA TYR A 462 -23.95 -16.55 -14.17
C TYR A 462 -22.63 -16.65 -14.93
N THR A 463 -22.69 -16.40 -16.24
CA THR A 463 -21.54 -16.01 -17.05
C THR A 463 -21.38 -14.50 -16.97
N LEU A 464 -20.32 -14.06 -16.30
CA LEU A 464 -19.94 -12.66 -16.14
C LEU A 464 -18.93 -12.30 -17.22
N VAL A 465 -19.25 -11.30 -18.04
CA VAL A 465 -18.42 -10.86 -19.17
C VAL A 465 -17.95 -9.44 -18.93
N LEU A 466 -16.64 -9.24 -19.04
CA LEU A 466 -15.96 -7.97 -18.80
C LEU A 466 -15.23 -7.51 -20.07
N ARG A 467 -15.30 -6.22 -20.36
CA ARG A 467 -14.40 -5.54 -21.32
C ARG A 467 -13.98 -4.17 -20.79
N GLY A 468 -12.81 -3.70 -21.20
CA GLY A 468 -12.40 -2.30 -21.05
C GLY A 468 -12.80 -1.52 -22.30
N VAL A 469 -13.48 -0.40 -22.13
CA VAL A 469 -13.83 0.52 -23.21
C VAL A 469 -12.74 1.57 -23.30
N CYS A 470 -12.08 1.67 -24.45
CA CYS A 470 -10.92 2.54 -24.64
C CYS A 470 -11.30 3.96 -25.09
N GLU A 471 -12.26 4.02 -26.01
CA GLU A 471 -12.90 5.21 -26.56
C GLU A 471 -14.18 4.75 -27.29
N VAL A 472 -15.03 5.69 -27.72
CA VAL A 472 -16.30 5.35 -28.40
C VAL A 472 -16.04 4.42 -29.60
N GLY A 473 -16.55 3.18 -29.54
CA GLY A 473 -16.41 2.17 -30.60
C GLY A 473 -15.12 1.34 -30.57
N LYS A 474 -14.25 1.49 -29.57
CA LYS A 474 -13.07 0.63 -29.34
C LYS A 474 -13.07 0.06 -27.93
N SER A 475 -12.82 -1.25 -27.82
CA SER A 475 -12.74 -1.96 -26.55
C SER A 475 -11.70 -3.06 -26.60
N THR A 476 -11.32 -3.58 -25.43
CA THR A 476 -10.53 -4.80 -25.28
C THR A 476 -11.28 -6.02 -25.81
N LYS A 477 -10.58 -7.16 -25.95
CA LYS A 477 -11.24 -8.47 -26.01
C LYS A 477 -12.12 -8.65 -24.78
N ILE A 478 -13.20 -9.40 -24.97
CA ILE A 478 -14.05 -9.84 -23.87
C ILE A 478 -13.33 -10.91 -23.05
N SER A 479 -13.33 -10.74 -21.74
CA SER A 479 -12.94 -11.78 -20.78
C SER A 479 -14.19 -12.22 -20.03
N HIS A 480 -14.30 -13.49 -19.66
CA HIS A 480 -15.46 -13.97 -18.92
C HIS A 480 -15.10 -15.00 -17.87
N ILE A 481 -15.92 -15.09 -16.84
CA ILE A 481 -15.87 -16.12 -15.79
C ILE A 481 -17.29 -16.59 -15.47
N ASN A 482 -17.40 -17.78 -14.89
CA ASN A 482 -18.66 -18.22 -14.28
C ASN A 482 -18.60 -18.01 -12.77
N ALA A 483 -19.68 -17.51 -12.19
CA ALA A 483 -19.81 -17.36 -10.74
C ALA A 483 -21.27 -17.51 -10.31
N THR A 484 -21.47 -18.10 -9.14
CA THR A 484 -22.80 -18.39 -8.58
C THR A 484 -23.09 -17.42 -7.46
N THR A 485 -24.21 -16.71 -7.54
CA THR A 485 -24.74 -16.00 -6.38
C THR A 485 -25.00 -17.02 -5.28
N SER A 486 -24.45 -16.79 -4.10
CA SER A 486 -24.64 -17.70 -2.98
C SER A 486 -25.29 -16.95 -1.84
N ASP A 487 -26.13 -17.66 -1.12
CA ASP A 487 -26.69 -17.17 0.11
C ASP A 487 -25.54 -16.91 1.12
N ASP A 488 -25.36 -15.67 1.61
CA ASP A 488 -24.27 -15.24 2.54
C ASP A 488 -24.34 -15.91 3.94
N TYR A 489 -25.12 -16.97 4.06
CA TYR A 489 -25.35 -17.66 5.30
C TYR A 489 -24.20 -18.60 5.63
N LEU A 490 -23.80 -18.55 6.89
CA LEU A 490 -23.03 -19.62 7.50
C LEU A 490 -23.85 -20.91 7.39
N ALA A 491 -23.27 -21.96 6.82
CA ALA A 491 -23.91 -23.27 6.73
C ALA A 491 -24.13 -23.85 8.14
N ASP A 492 -25.13 -24.71 8.29
CA ASP A 492 -25.34 -25.45 9.53
C ASP A 492 -24.11 -26.30 9.86
N GLY A 493 -23.72 -26.32 11.13
CA GLY A 493 -22.53 -27.05 11.55
C GLY A 493 -21.97 -26.61 12.89
N VAL A 494 -20.86 -27.24 13.28
CA VAL A 494 -20.16 -26.95 14.54
C VAL A 494 -18.98 -26.03 14.29
N TYR A 495 -18.95 -24.91 15.00
CA TYR A 495 -17.96 -23.85 14.84
C TYR A 495 -17.34 -23.42 16.16
N TYR A 496 -16.13 -22.86 16.04
CA TYR A 496 -15.57 -21.94 17.02
C TYR A 496 -15.99 -20.51 16.67
N ILE A 497 -16.43 -19.74 17.66
CA ILE A 497 -16.60 -18.29 17.55
C ILE A 497 -15.40 -17.65 18.24
N GLN A 498 -14.44 -17.18 17.46
CA GLN A 498 -13.15 -16.71 17.96
C GLN A 498 -12.88 -15.26 17.59
N ASN A 499 -12.00 -14.59 18.32
CA ASN A 499 -11.53 -13.28 17.91
C ASN A 499 -10.70 -13.38 16.61
N PRO A 500 -10.44 -12.25 15.92
CA PRO A 500 -9.70 -12.28 14.64
C PRO A 500 -8.29 -12.88 14.74
N SER A 501 -7.65 -12.77 15.91
CA SER A 501 -6.34 -13.35 16.20
C SER A 501 -6.37 -14.86 16.43
N GLY A 502 -7.52 -15.44 16.76
CA GLY A 502 -7.73 -16.87 16.98
C GLY A 502 -7.28 -17.43 18.33
N ASP A 503 -6.83 -16.56 19.24
CA ASP A 503 -6.33 -16.92 20.57
C ASP A 503 -7.43 -16.90 21.66
N ILE A 504 -8.60 -16.33 21.39
CA ILE A 504 -9.71 -16.26 22.34
C ILE A 504 -11.02 -16.68 21.68
N ARG A 505 -11.82 -17.50 22.36
CA ARG A 505 -13.12 -17.99 21.91
C ARG A 505 -14.25 -17.62 22.87
N ILE A 506 -15.46 -17.50 22.33
CA ILE A 506 -16.69 -17.49 23.13
C ILE A 506 -16.84 -18.88 23.76
N ASN A 507 -16.91 -18.91 25.09
CA ASN A 507 -16.87 -20.13 25.87
C ASN A 507 -18.00 -20.13 26.91
N SER A 508 -18.66 -21.27 27.07
CA SER A 508 -19.63 -21.54 28.15
C SER A 508 -19.06 -22.57 29.12
N PRO A 509 -18.25 -22.15 30.12
CA PRO A 509 -17.64 -23.06 31.08
C PRO A 509 -18.65 -23.61 32.10
N SER A 510 -19.84 -23.00 32.20
CA SER A 510 -20.96 -23.38 33.08
C SER A 510 -22.23 -22.74 32.54
N GLY A 511 -23.37 -23.43 32.58
CA GLY A 511 -24.56 -23.06 31.79
C GLY A 511 -25.15 -21.66 31.99
N SER A 512 -24.81 -20.95 33.07
CA SER A 512 -25.23 -19.56 33.30
C SER A 512 -24.20 -18.50 32.89
N LEU A 513 -23.00 -18.90 32.44
CA LEU A 513 -21.89 -17.99 32.18
C LEU A 513 -21.39 -18.14 30.75
N VAL A 514 -21.37 -17.04 30.01
CA VAL A 514 -20.63 -16.94 28.75
C VAL A 514 -19.46 -15.98 28.92
N ASN A 515 -18.26 -16.49 28.66
CA ASN A 515 -17.03 -15.76 28.83
C ASN A 515 -16.09 -15.92 27.62
N GLN A 516 -14.91 -15.34 27.75
CA GLN A 516 -13.82 -15.43 26.81
C GLN A 516 -12.75 -16.38 27.37
N SER A 517 -12.31 -17.34 26.57
CA SER A 517 -11.28 -18.30 26.99
C SER A 517 -10.48 -18.81 25.79
N ASP A 518 -9.18 -19.07 26.01
CA ASP A 518 -8.37 -19.85 25.07
C ASP A 518 -8.57 -21.35 25.35
N THR A 519 -9.63 -21.92 24.80
CA THR A 519 -9.91 -23.35 24.91
C THR A 519 -10.48 -23.90 23.61
N ASN A 520 -10.23 -25.18 23.36
CA ASN A 520 -10.78 -25.95 22.23
C ASN A 520 -11.78 -27.03 22.69
N GLY A 521 -12.11 -27.06 23.99
CA GLY A 521 -13.07 -28.01 24.55
C GLY A 521 -14.49 -27.77 24.05
N ASP A 522 -15.40 -28.70 24.34
CA ASP A 522 -16.81 -28.60 23.92
C ASP A 522 -17.51 -27.35 24.47
N SER A 523 -16.98 -26.77 25.56
CA SER A 523 -17.44 -25.49 26.10
C SER A 523 -17.24 -24.31 25.14
N ALA A 524 -16.34 -24.39 24.17
CA ALA A 524 -16.11 -23.37 23.14
C ALA A 524 -16.64 -23.76 21.75
N LYS A 525 -17.29 -24.94 21.62
CA LYS A 525 -17.88 -25.41 20.36
C LYS A 525 -19.36 -25.06 20.33
N TRP A 526 -19.80 -24.46 19.24
CA TRP A 526 -21.15 -23.99 19.05
C TRP A 526 -21.74 -24.55 17.77
N MET A 527 -22.88 -25.23 17.88
CA MET A 527 -23.66 -25.66 16.74
C MET A 527 -24.53 -24.51 16.26
N PHE A 528 -24.31 -24.09 15.02
CA PHE A 528 -25.13 -23.13 14.32
C PHE A 528 -26.19 -23.90 13.53
N THR A 529 -27.46 -23.53 13.72
CA THR A 529 -28.59 -24.03 12.96
C THR A 529 -29.36 -22.84 12.44
N LYS A 530 -29.44 -22.69 11.12
CA LYS A 530 -30.19 -21.62 10.48
C LYS A 530 -31.68 -21.97 10.49
N VAL A 531 -32.49 -21.01 10.92
CA VAL A 531 -33.96 -21.08 10.89
C VAL A 531 -34.45 -19.82 10.19
N ASP A 532 -34.98 -19.97 8.98
CA ASP A 532 -35.38 -18.88 8.09
C ASP A 532 -34.30 -17.80 7.88
N THR A 533 -34.41 -16.69 8.61
CA THR A 533 -33.55 -15.50 8.50
C THR A 533 -32.59 -15.32 9.68
N HIS A 534 -32.60 -16.25 10.65
CA HIS A 534 -31.79 -16.17 11.87
C HIS A 534 -31.11 -17.50 12.20
N TYR A 535 -30.31 -17.50 13.26
CA TYR A 535 -29.57 -18.66 13.76
C TYR A 535 -29.95 -18.98 15.19
N LEU A 536 -30.02 -20.27 15.47
CA LEU A 536 -29.91 -20.83 16.80
C LEU A 536 -28.45 -21.24 17.00
N ILE A 537 -27.85 -20.82 18.12
CA ILE A 537 -26.44 -21.08 18.43
C ILE A 537 -26.39 -21.88 19.72
N LYS A 538 -26.12 -23.18 19.63
CA LYS A 538 -26.20 -24.12 20.77
C LYS A 538 -24.82 -24.60 21.19
N ASN A 539 -24.48 -24.48 22.47
CA ASN A 539 -23.20 -24.94 22.99
C ASN A 539 -23.17 -26.47 23.13
N LEU A 540 -22.07 -27.10 22.73
CA LEU A 540 -21.96 -28.57 22.75
C LEU A 540 -21.71 -29.17 24.13
N ARG A 541 -21.19 -28.41 25.10
CA ARG A 541 -20.94 -28.95 26.45
C ARG A 541 -22.22 -29.10 27.26
N ASN A 542 -23.07 -28.07 27.28
CA ASN A 542 -24.27 -28.02 28.13
C ASN A 542 -25.57 -28.24 27.36
N ASN A 543 -25.54 -28.29 26.03
CA ASN A 543 -26.73 -28.35 25.18
C ASN A 543 -27.70 -27.17 25.35
N GLU A 544 -27.20 -25.98 25.68
CA GLU A 544 -27.99 -24.76 25.86
C GLU A 544 -27.70 -23.74 24.74
N TYR A 545 -28.68 -22.87 24.46
CA TYR A 545 -28.61 -21.85 23.42
C TYR A 545 -27.98 -20.57 23.95
N LEU A 546 -27.12 -19.93 23.15
CA LEU A 546 -26.59 -18.60 23.43
C LEU A 546 -27.74 -17.60 23.56
N GLU A 547 -27.73 -16.82 24.63
CA GLU A 547 -28.80 -15.88 24.91
C GLU A 547 -28.34 -14.56 25.53
N VAL A 548 -29.29 -13.65 25.60
CA VAL A 548 -29.21 -12.40 26.37
C VAL A 548 -30.28 -12.45 27.47
N PRO A 549 -29.93 -12.86 28.70
CA PRO A 549 -30.91 -13.13 29.77
C PRO A 549 -31.89 -11.99 30.00
N TYR A 550 -33.15 -12.34 30.22
CA TYR A 550 -34.25 -11.39 30.50
C TYR A 550 -34.51 -10.37 29.38
N LYS A 551 -34.02 -10.62 28.16
CA LYS A 551 -34.20 -9.75 26.98
C LYS A 551 -33.72 -8.31 27.20
N VAL A 552 -32.74 -8.12 28.09
CA VAL A 552 -32.19 -6.78 28.34
C VAL A 552 -31.49 -6.24 27.09
N CYS A 553 -31.61 -4.93 26.87
CA CYS A 553 -31.00 -4.25 25.73
C CYS A 553 -29.99 -3.20 26.21
N ASN A 554 -30.26 -2.55 27.34
CA ASN A 554 -29.46 -1.50 27.93
C ASN A 554 -29.12 -1.80 29.39
N ILE A 555 -28.07 -1.14 29.86
CA ILE A 555 -27.63 -1.24 31.25
C ILE A 555 -28.76 -0.74 32.14
N GLY A 556 -29.14 -1.53 33.14
CA GLY A 556 -30.21 -1.18 34.07
C GLY A 556 -31.62 -1.61 33.66
N ASP A 557 -31.83 -2.18 32.47
CA ASP A 557 -33.17 -2.59 32.02
C ASP A 557 -33.83 -3.62 32.95
N ASP A 558 -33.04 -4.56 33.50
CA ASP A 558 -33.51 -5.55 34.47
C ASP A 558 -32.44 -5.77 35.56
N PRO A 559 -32.80 -5.75 36.85
CA PRO A 559 -31.84 -5.93 37.94
C PRO A 559 -31.14 -7.30 37.92
N ARG A 560 -31.70 -8.30 37.23
CA ARG A 560 -31.13 -9.66 37.11
C ARG A 560 -30.05 -9.76 36.03
N ASN A 561 -29.98 -8.81 35.10
CA ASN A 561 -28.90 -8.70 34.11
C ASN A 561 -28.51 -7.23 33.88
N LEU A 562 -28.01 -6.59 34.95
CA LEU A 562 -27.70 -5.16 34.97
C LEU A 562 -26.70 -4.72 33.89
N ASN A 563 -25.80 -5.61 33.46
CA ASN A 563 -24.68 -5.29 32.56
C ASN A 563 -24.88 -5.78 31.12
N VAL A 564 -26.08 -6.27 30.77
CA VAL A 564 -26.39 -6.78 29.42
C VAL A 564 -25.43 -7.91 29.00
N ASN A 565 -25.11 -8.79 29.94
CA ASN A 565 -24.20 -9.92 29.75
C ASN A 565 -24.87 -11.00 28.88
N LEU A 566 -24.04 -11.82 28.23
CA LEU A 566 -24.50 -13.05 27.58
C LEU A 566 -24.53 -14.22 28.57
N ALA A 567 -25.42 -15.18 28.31
CA ALA A 567 -25.46 -16.47 29.01
C ALA A 567 -25.91 -17.59 28.05
N THR A 568 -26.23 -18.76 28.59
CA THR A 568 -26.92 -19.81 27.84
C THR A 568 -28.23 -20.22 28.51
N TYR A 569 -29.20 -20.72 27.73
CA TYR A 569 -30.50 -21.17 28.22
C TYR A 569 -30.96 -22.46 27.53
N SER A 570 -31.65 -23.32 28.28
CA SER A 570 -32.01 -24.67 27.82
C SER A 570 -33.07 -24.73 26.71
N LYS A 571 -33.76 -23.62 26.44
CA LYS A 571 -34.88 -23.56 25.47
C LYS A 571 -34.75 -22.34 24.56
N VAL A 572 -35.36 -22.39 23.38
CA VAL A 572 -35.57 -21.22 22.52
C VAL A 572 -37.01 -20.80 22.71
N LEU A 573 -37.25 -19.78 23.54
CA LEU A 573 -38.60 -19.30 23.83
C LEU A 573 -38.92 -18.01 23.09
N ASP A 574 -37.91 -17.20 22.76
CA ASP A 574 -38.12 -15.86 22.20
C ASP A 574 -36.88 -15.32 21.47
N ASP A 575 -36.93 -14.08 20.99
CA ASP A 575 -35.94 -13.46 20.11
C ASP A 575 -34.56 -13.22 20.75
N HIS A 576 -34.46 -13.16 22.08
CA HIS A 576 -33.18 -13.10 22.81
C HIS A 576 -32.33 -14.38 22.77
N GLN A 577 -32.85 -15.50 22.25
CA GLN A 577 -32.08 -16.72 21.92
C GLN A 577 -31.80 -16.87 20.41
N ARG A 578 -32.24 -15.91 19.60
CA ARG A 578 -32.17 -15.95 18.14
C ARG A 578 -31.19 -14.91 17.64
N TRP A 579 -30.32 -15.28 16.71
CA TRP A 579 -29.18 -14.45 16.32
C TRP A 579 -29.17 -14.17 14.82
N LYS A 580 -29.09 -12.88 14.46
CA LYS A 580 -28.71 -12.43 13.13
C LYS A 580 -27.20 -12.44 13.02
N ILE A 581 -26.68 -13.21 12.09
CA ILE A 581 -25.26 -13.26 11.74
C ILE A 581 -25.02 -12.42 10.50
N THR A 582 -24.07 -11.50 10.56
CA THR A 582 -23.71 -10.64 9.43
C THR A 582 -22.22 -10.76 9.13
N LYS A 583 -21.87 -11.15 7.91
CA LYS A 583 -20.48 -11.25 7.44
C LYS A 583 -20.04 -9.93 6.80
N ILE A 584 -18.87 -9.42 7.17
CA ILE A 584 -18.24 -8.24 6.56
C ILE A 584 -16.74 -8.55 6.41
N GLY A 585 -16.29 -8.71 5.16
CA GLY A 585 -14.97 -9.24 4.88
C GLY A 585 -14.82 -10.67 5.43
N GLU A 586 -13.77 -10.91 6.23
CA GLU A 586 -13.48 -12.20 6.86
C GLU A 586 -14.14 -12.37 8.25
N ASP A 587 -14.75 -11.31 8.78
CA ASP A 587 -15.31 -11.29 10.12
C ASP A 587 -16.84 -11.35 10.11
N TYR A 588 -17.40 -11.74 11.25
CA TYR A 588 -18.81 -11.94 11.52
C TYR A 588 -19.23 -11.12 12.75
N PHE A 589 -20.47 -10.63 12.71
CA PHE A 589 -21.12 -9.92 13.80
C PHE A 589 -22.34 -10.72 14.26
N LEU A 590 -22.43 -10.92 15.58
CA LEU A 590 -23.54 -11.63 16.23
C LEU A 590 -24.48 -10.59 16.84
N ARG A 591 -25.72 -10.55 16.39
CA ARG A 591 -26.75 -9.62 16.90
C ARG A 591 -27.98 -10.40 17.34
N PRO A 592 -28.48 -10.25 18.57
CA PRO A 592 -29.73 -10.90 18.95
C PRO A 592 -30.90 -10.25 18.21
N LEU A 593 -31.98 -10.98 17.96
CA LEU A 593 -33.11 -10.41 17.19
C LEU A 593 -33.92 -9.37 17.99
N HIS A 594 -33.90 -9.42 19.32
CA HIS A 594 -34.72 -8.54 20.16
C HIS A 594 -34.19 -7.10 20.29
N CYS A 595 -32.95 -6.81 19.86
CA CYS A 595 -32.41 -5.44 19.89
C CYS A 595 -31.28 -5.17 18.89
N ASP A 596 -31.11 -3.91 18.52
CA ASP A 596 -30.08 -3.47 17.57
C ASP A 596 -28.70 -3.26 18.24
N LYS A 597 -28.16 -4.35 18.78
CA LYS A 597 -26.84 -4.41 19.42
C LYS A 597 -26.05 -5.62 18.93
N ALA A 598 -24.75 -5.62 19.17
CA ALA A 598 -23.86 -6.71 18.81
C ALA A 598 -23.09 -7.23 20.02
N VAL A 599 -22.69 -8.51 19.94
CA VAL A 599 -21.80 -9.12 20.94
C VAL A 599 -20.45 -8.41 20.89
N ASP A 600 -20.10 -7.78 22.00
CA ASP A 600 -18.86 -7.06 22.19
C ASP A 600 -17.96 -7.81 23.17
N ARG A 601 -16.65 -7.76 22.88
CA ARG A 601 -15.56 -8.23 23.73
C ARG A 601 -14.94 -7.04 24.48
N PRO A 602 -15.34 -6.76 25.73
CA PRO A 602 -14.81 -5.61 26.45
C PRO A 602 -13.36 -5.86 26.85
N LYS A 603 -12.54 -4.83 26.72
CA LYS A 603 -11.15 -4.87 27.16
C LYS A 603 -11.09 -5.12 28.67
N ASN A 604 -10.24 -6.06 29.09
CA ASN A 604 -10.00 -6.42 30.49
C ASN A 604 -11.22 -6.99 31.25
N LYS A 605 -12.23 -7.53 30.54
CA LYS A 605 -13.33 -8.26 31.18
C LYS A 605 -13.42 -9.69 30.61
N PRO A 606 -13.53 -10.72 31.46
CA PRO A 606 -13.72 -12.09 30.97
C PRO A 606 -15.12 -12.31 30.38
N ILE A 607 -16.12 -11.53 30.80
CA ILE A 607 -17.53 -11.66 30.40
C ILE A 607 -17.80 -10.90 29.10
N LEU A 608 -18.63 -11.48 28.23
CA LEU A 608 -19.14 -10.84 27.02
C LEU A 608 -20.45 -10.11 27.30
N LEU A 609 -20.66 -8.99 26.61
CA LEU A 609 -21.85 -8.15 26.76
C LEU A 609 -22.37 -7.70 25.39
N LEU A 610 -23.58 -7.15 25.35
CA LEU A 610 -24.05 -6.42 24.18
C LEU A 610 -23.65 -4.95 24.21
N TRP A 611 -23.20 -4.44 23.06
CA TRP A 611 -22.94 -3.02 22.86
C TRP A 611 -23.58 -2.52 21.57
N SER A 612 -23.75 -1.19 21.45
CA SER A 612 -24.28 -0.58 20.24
C SER A 612 -23.48 -1.05 19.02
N PHE A 613 -24.20 -1.53 18.00
CA PHE A 613 -23.58 -2.10 16.82
C PHE A 613 -22.78 -1.02 16.05
N ASP A 614 -21.51 -1.29 15.81
CA ASP A 614 -20.63 -0.44 15.01
C ASP A 614 -19.66 -1.34 14.23
N VAL A 615 -19.78 -1.33 12.90
CA VAL A 615 -18.92 -2.11 11.99
C VAL A 615 -17.43 -1.80 12.16
N ASN A 616 -17.08 -0.63 12.69
CA ASN A 616 -15.69 -0.22 12.93
C ASN A 616 -15.18 -0.64 14.32
N ASN A 617 -16.07 -1.10 15.21
CA ASN A 617 -15.69 -1.54 16.54
C ASN A 617 -15.11 -2.97 16.50
N LYS A 618 -13.77 -3.05 16.50
CA LYS A 618 -13.02 -4.31 16.43
C LYS A 618 -13.31 -5.30 17.57
N ASN A 619 -13.92 -4.86 18.67
CA ASN A 619 -14.34 -5.76 19.74
C ASN A 619 -15.59 -6.58 19.37
N GLN A 620 -16.33 -6.16 18.35
CA GLN A 620 -17.52 -6.85 17.83
C GLN A 620 -17.20 -7.81 16.68
N ASN A 621 -15.96 -7.82 16.21
CA ASN A 621 -15.49 -8.71 15.15
C ASN A 621 -15.20 -10.11 15.71
N TRP A 622 -15.78 -11.11 15.04
CA TRP A 622 -15.59 -12.53 15.32
C TRP A 622 -15.24 -13.28 14.04
N ARG A 623 -14.29 -14.21 14.10
CA ARG A 623 -14.14 -15.24 13.08
C ARG A 623 -14.94 -16.47 13.48
N ILE A 624 -15.71 -17.02 12.55
CA ILE A 624 -16.45 -18.25 12.75
C ILE A 624 -15.74 -19.35 11.95
N VAL A 625 -15.13 -20.32 12.65
CA VAL A 625 -14.25 -21.33 12.05
C VAL A 625 -14.83 -22.73 12.26
N SER A 626 -14.98 -23.51 11.19
CA SER A 626 -15.52 -24.88 11.29
C SER A 626 -14.59 -25.80 12.08
N VAL A 627 -15.16 -26.56 13.03
CA VAL A 627 -14.41 -27.54 13.84
C VAL A 627 -13.87 -28.69 12.97
N GLU A 628 -14.61 -29.10 11.94
CA GLU A 628 -14.21 -30.18 11.05
C GLU A 628 -12.98 -29.81 10.19
N GLN A 629 -12.93 -28.56 9.70
CA GLN A 629 -11.79 -28.05 8.95
C GLN A 629 -10.55 -27.88 9.84
N SER A 630 -10.73 -27.42 11.08
CA SER A 630 -9.65 -27.34 12.09
C SER A 630 -8.96 -28.69 12.32
N ASN A 631 -9.72 -29.79 12.39
CA ASN A 631 -9.18 -31.14 12.59
C ASN A 631 -8.45 -31.69 11.35
N ARG A 632 -8.88 -31.35 10.14
CA ARG A 632 -8.16 -31.73 8.90
C ARG A 632 -6.78 -31.08 8.81
N THR A 633 -6.63 -29.82 9.24
CA THR A 633 -5.33 -29.15 9.31
C THR A 633 -4.35 -29.79 10.30
N LYS A 634 -4.80 -30.39 11.41
CA LYS A 634 -3.92 -31.13 12.33
C LYS A 634 -3.61 -32.55 11.86
N SER A 635 -4.57 -33.23 11.23
CA SER A 635 -4.36 -34.55 10.62
C SER A 635 -3.32 -34.51 9.49
N ASN A 636 -3.30 -33.44 8.70
CA ASN A 636 -2.33 -33.28 7.61
C ASN A 636 -0.92 -32.89 8.08
N ILE A 637 -0.76 -32.43 9.34
CA ILE A 637 0.55 -32.12 9.94
C ILE A 637 1.23 -33.38 10.50
N LEU A 638 0.50 -34.48 10.70
CA LEU A 638 1.04 -35.73 11.28
C LEU A 638 1.06 -36.93 10.32
N LYS A 639 0.68 -36.77 9.04
CA LYS A 639 0.64 -37.88 8.05
C LYS A 639 1.19 -37.55 6.65
N GLN A 640 2.01 -36.52 6.51
CA GLN A 640 2.67 -36.25 5.24
C GLN A 640 4.19 -36.17 5.42
N ASP A 641 4.78 -37.35 5.66
CA ASP A 641 6.00 -37.70 4.96
C ASP A 641 5.69 -37.59 3.46
N PHE A 642 6.04 -36.44 2.88
CA PHE A 642 5.91 -36.19 1.46
C PHE A 642 6.90 -37.09 0.72
N GLN A 643 6.42 -38.25 0.26
CA GLN A 643 6.86 -38.76 -1.04
C GLN A 643 6.41 -37.72 -2.08
N SER A 644 7.41 -37.08 -2.67
CA SER A 644 7.28 -36.01 -3.64
C SER A 644 6.82 -36.54 -5.00
N ASP A 645 5.54 -36.35 -5.32
CA ASP A 645 5.08 -36.23 -6.70
C ASP A 645 4.67 -34.78 -6.96
N LEU A 646 5.66 -33.89 -6.97
CA LEU A 646 5.54 -32.54 -7.51
C LEU A 646 5.84 -32.62 -9.01
N LYS A 647 4.79 -32.54 -9.85
CA LYS A 647 4.93 -32.13 -11.25
C LYS A 647 5.40 -30.68 -11.26
N ILE A 648 6.72 -30.51 -11.28
CA ILE A 648 7.41 -29.29 -11.68
C ILE A 648 7.01 -29.01 -13.14
N GLU A 649 6.55 -27.81 -13.45
CA GLU A 649 6.62 -27.29 -14.83
C GLU A 649 8.09 -27.30 -15.24
N GLN A 650 8.50 -28.34 -15.97
CA GLN A 650 9.85 -28.47 -16.51
C GLN A 650 10.11 -27.30 -17.47
N ASP A 651 11.20 -26.56 -17.23
CA ASP A 651 11.83 -25.68 -18.22
C ASP A 651 11.93 -26.47 -19.54
N LEU A 652 11.11 -26.14 -20.54
CA LEU A 652 10.97 -26.92 -21.77
C LEU A 652 12.27 -26.95 -22.62
N ALA A 653 13.21 -26.03 -22.33
CA ALA A 653 14.55 -26.03 -22.90
C ALA A 653 15.57 -25.34 -21.97
N TYR A 654 16.76 -25.94 -21.85
CA TYR A 654 17.94 -25.36 -21.18
C TYR A 654 19.07 -25.16 -22.20
N ILE A 655 19.77 -24.02 -22.11
CA ILE A 655 20.87 -23.68 -23.01
C ILE A 655 22.14 -23.55 -22.19
N SER A 656 23.20 -24.22 -22.61
CA SER A 656 24.54 -24.13 -22.01
C SER A 656 25.62 -23.95 -23.07
N MET A 657 26.80 -23.55 -22.64
CA MET A 657 28.01 -23.58 -23.47
C MET A 657 28.89 -24.72 -23.00
N ASN A 658 29.56 -25.40 -23.94
CA ASN A 658 30.53 -26.42 -23.58
C ASN A 658 31.75 -25.78 -22.86
N SER A 659 32.55 -26.61 -22.17
CA SER A 659 33.69 -26.16 -21.35
C SER A 659 34.78 -25.42 -22.12
N LEU A 660 34.87 -25.62 -23.44
CA LEU A 660 35.81 -24.93 -24.33
C LEU A 660 35.22 -23.66 -24.96
N GLY A 661 33.90 -23.43 -24.84
CA GLY A 661 33.22 -22.26 -25.41
C GLY A 661 33.07 -22.29 -26.93
N ASP A 662 33.21 -23.46 -27.56
CA ASP A 662 33.13 -23.64 -29.02
C ASP A 662 31.71 -23.98 -29.50
N TYR A 663 30.88 -24.52 -28.61
CA TYR A 663 29.52 -24.97 -28.92
C TYR A 663 28.50 -24.38 -27.95
N LEU A 664 27.37 -23.98 -28.52
CA LEU A 664 26.11 -23.72 -27.83
C LEU A 664 25.30 -25.02 -27.83
N THR A 665 25.07 -25.59 -26.65
CA THR A 665 24.28 -26.82 -26.48
C THR A 665 22.88 -26.47 -25.98
N ILE A 666 21.86 -26.87 -26.72
CA ILE A 666 20.45 -26.67 -26.41
C ILE A 666 19.84 -28.03 -26.06
N HIS A 667 19.40 -28.19 -24.82
CA HIS A 667 18.69 -29.37 -24.34
C HIS A 667 17.19 -29.11 -24.34
N LEU A 668 16.43 -29.93 -25.05
CA LEU A 668 14.98 -29.89 -25.16
C LEU A 668 14.36 -31.02 -24.35
N THR A 669 13.25 -30.75 -23.65
CA THR A 669 12.60 -31.76 -22.81
C THR A 669 11.63 -32.69 -23.56
N LYS A 670 11.36 -32.40 -24.84
CA LYS A 670 10.49 -33.21 -25.71
C LYS A 670 11.24 -33.70 -26.94
N ASN A 671 11.02 -34.97 -27.32
CA ASN A 671 11.59 -35.58 -28.52
C ASN A 671 10.67 -35.37 -29.74
N THR A 672 10.49 -34.10 -30.13
CA THR A 672 9.66 -33.70 -31.28
C THR A 672 10.40 -32.68 -32.13
N SER A 673 10.04 -32.57 -33.42
CA SER A 673 10.68 -31.61 -34.33
C SER A 673 10.63 -30.18 -33.79
N SER A 674 11.78 -29.50 -33.84
CA SER A 674 11.98 -28.17 -33.27
C SER A 674 12.67 -27.26 -34.29
N GLU A 675 12.15 -26.06 -34.47
CA GLU A 675 12.84 -25.01 -35.21
C GLU A 675 13.62 -24.12 -34.25
N ILE A 676 14.92 -23.97 -34.48
CA ILE A 676 15.79 -23.08 -33.71
C ILE A 676 16.25 -21.95 -34.60
N THR A 677 15.88 -20.74 -34.20
CA THR A 677 16.28 -19.49 -34.86
C THR A 677 17.09 -18.63 -33.89
N ILE A 678 18.26 -18.14 -34.30
CA ILE A 678 19.07 -17.22 -33.48
C ILE A 678 19.14 -15.86 -34.14
N PHE A 679 18.89 -14.82 -33.36
CA PHE A 679 18.94 -13.42 -33.76
C PHE A 679 20.08 -12.70 -33.07
N ASN A 680 20.74 -11.79 -33.78
CA ASN A 680 21.69 -10.85 -33.17
C ASN A 680 20.97 -9.67 -32.49
N LEU A 681 21.74 -8.76 -31.88
CA LEU A 681 21.22 -7.54 -31.24
C LEU A 681 20.41 -6.60 -32.13
N HIS A 682 20.66 -6.63 -33.44
CA HIS A 682 19.95 -5.81 -34.41
C HIS A 682 18.66 -6.49 -34.92
N GLY A 683 18.34 -7.69 -34.41
CA GLY A 683 17.18 -8.47 -34.82
C GLY A 683 17.40 -9.27 -36.12
N GLU A 684 18.62 -9.32 -36.63
CA GLU A 684 18.94 -10.09 -37.84
C GLU A 684 19.07 -11.58 -37.50
N LYS A 685 18.45 -12.44 -38.32
CA LYS A 685 18.53 -13.90 -38.20
C LYS A 685 19.92 -14.36 -38.62
N VAL A 686 20.74 -14.78 -37.66
CA VAL A 686 22.11 -15.29 -37.88
C VAL A 686 22.17 -16.81 -37.97
N TYR A 687 21.16 -17.51 -37.48
CA TYR A 687 21.06 -18.97 -37.56
C TYR A 687 19.59 -19.39 -37.70
N ASN A 688 19.32 -20.41 -38.51
CA ASN A 688 18.02 -21.07 -38.53
C ASN A 688 18.15 -22.51 -39.00
N ASN A 689 17.69 -23.45 -38.19
CA ASN A 689 17.66 -24.85 -38.60
C ASN A 689 16.58 -25.63 -37.86
N GLN A 690 16.16 -26.77 -38.43
CA GLN A 690 15.23 -27.70 -37.81
C GLN A 690 15.96 -28.93 -37.30
N PHE A 691 15.55 -29.41 -36.13
CA PHE A 691 16.16 -30.56 -35.46
C PHE A 691 15.09 -31.52 -34.97
N ASN A 692 15.41 -32.81 -35.01
CA ASN A 692 14.58 -33.88 -34.46
C ASN A 692 15.23 -34.53 -33.22
N GLU A 693 16.28 -33.91 -32.68
CA GLU A 693 17.06 -34.38 -31.55
C GLU A 693 16.72 -33.56 -30.30
N ASN A 694 16.88 -34.17 -29.11
CA ASN A 694 16.64 -33.51 -27.83
C ASN A 694 17.86 -32.76 -27.29
N THR A 695 19.04 -32.95 -27.89
CA THR A 695 20.27 -32.22 -27.58
C THR A 695 20.85 -31.73 -28.88
N ILE A 696 20.99 -30.42 -29.02
CA ILE A 696 21.38 -29.77 -30.26
C ILE A 696 22.64 -28.96 -30.01
N GLU A 697 23.68 -29.22 -30.80
CA GLU A 697 24.94 -28.52 -30.70
C GLU A 697 25.14 -27.58 -31.89
N ILE A 698 25.28 -26.29 -31.60
CA ILE A 698 25.52 -25.26 -32.60
C ILE A 698 26.92 -24.71 -32.38
N LYS A 699 27.80 -24.85 -33.38
CA LYS A 699 29.12 -24.22 -33.34
C LYS A 699 28.99 -22.71 -33.31
N ILE A 700 29.69 -22.07 -32.37
CA ILE A 700 29.61 -20.61 -32.17
C ILE A 700 30.15 -19.83 -33.39
N GLU A 701 31.09 -20.41 -34.16
CA GLU A 701 31.57 -19.84 -35.43
C GLU A 701 30.44 -19.56 -36.44
N ASN A 702 29.32 -20.29 -36.36
CA ASN A 702 28.17 -20.12 -37.23
C ASN A 702 27.25 -18.95 -36.80
N LEU A 703 27.46 -18.37 -35.62
CA LEU A 703 26.61 -17.29 -35.08
C LEU A 703 27.18 -15.89 -35.33
N GLY A 704 28.48 -15.80 -35.64
CA GLY A 704 29.18 -14.55 -35.91
C GLY A 704 30.08 -14.08 -34.74
N LYS A 705 30.17 -12.76 -34.53
CA LYS A 705 31.10 -12.14 -33.56
C LYS A 705 30.62 -12.31 -32.11
N LYS A 706 31.53 -12.19 -31.14
CA LYS A 706 31.19 -12.05 -29.72
C LYS A 706 30.13 -10.95 -29.51
N GLY A 707 29.12 -11.21 -28.70
CA GLY A 707 27.96 -10.33 -28.59
C GLY A 707 26.75 -10.98 -27.94
N LEU A 708 25.64 -10.23 -27.90
CA LEU A 708 24.38 -10.71 -27.37
C LEU A 708 23.50 -11.31 -28.48
N TYR A 709 22.88 -12.46 -28.19
CA TYR A 709 22.00 -13.16 -29.12
C TYR A 709 20.70 -13.59 -28.41
N PHE A 710 19.65 -13.75 -29.23
CA PHE A 710 18.35 -14.28 -28.80
C PHE A 710 18.09 -15.59 -29.53
N VAL A 711 17.95 -16.68 -28.78
CA VAL A 711 17.62 -18.01 -29.30
C VAL A 711 16.12 -18.22 -29.17
N LYS A 712 15.43 -18.32 -30.30
CA LYS A 712 14.02 -18.70 -30.40
C LYS A 712 13.93 -20.19 -30.74
N ILE A 713 13.22 -20.94 -29.91
CA ILE A 713 12.96 -22.37 -30.08
C ILE A 713 11.45 -22.54 -30.26
N GLN A 714 11.03 -23.11 -31.39
CA GLN A 714 9.63 -23.38 -31.69
C GLN A 714 9.43 -24.89 -31.76
N GLN A 715 8.64 -25.43 -30.82
CA GLN A 715 8.42 -26.87 -30.68
C GLN A 715 6.99 -27.15 -30.21
N GLY A 716 6.24 -27.99 -30.93
CA GLY A 716 4.92 -28.47 -30.51
C GLY A 716 3.87 -27.39 -30.20
N GLY A 717 3.89 -26.27 -30.95
CA GLY A 717 2.99 -25.12 -30.75
C GLY A 717 3.46 -24.11 -29.69
N TYR A 718 4.57 -24.37 -29.01
CA TYR A 718 5.18 -23.45 -28.04
C TYR A 718 6.35 -22.69 -28.68
N ILE A 719 6.52 -21.43 -28.28
CA ILE A 719 7.66 -20.60 -28.65
C ILE A 719 8.40 -20.20 -27.37
N ILE A 720 9.67 -20.57 -27.27
CA ILE A 720 10.55 -20.23 -26.17
C ILE A 720 11.60 -19.26 -26.71
N THR A 721 11.86 -18.17 -26.00
CA THR A 721 12.98 -17.27 -26.34
C THR A 721 13.92 -17.17 -25.14
N LYS A 722 15.21 -17.45 -25.36
CA LYS A 722 16.26 -17.35 -24.34
C LYS A 722 17.33 -16.36 -24.83
N LYS A 723 17.89 -15.60 -23.90
CA LYS A 723 18.98 -14.65 -24.15
C LYS A 723 20.31 -15.33 -23.84
N ILE A 724 21.29 -15.21 -24.74
CA ILE A 724 22.66 -15.70 -24.53
C ILE A 724 23.68 -14.59 -24.79
N VAL A 725 24.79 -14.63 -24.07
CA VAL A 725 25.95 -13.74 -24.27
C VAL A 725 27.12 -14.60 -24.69
N LEU A 726 27.65 -14.37 -25.89
CA LEU A 726 28.88 -15.01 -26.38
C LEU A 726 30.04 -14.05 -26.05
N GLN A 727 30.93 -14.47 -25.14
CA GLN A 727 32.03 -13.65 -24.61
C GLN A 727 33.33 -13.77 -25.40
#